data_AF-A0AB34FT19-F1
#
_entry.id   AF-A0AB34FT19-F1
#
_cell.length_a   1.000
_cell.length_b   1.000
_cell.length_c   1.000
_cell.angle_alpha   90.00
_cell.angle_beta   90.00
_cell.angle_gamma   90.00
#
_symmetry.space_group_name_H-M   'P 1'
#
loop_
_entity.id
_entity.type
_entity.pdbx_description
1 polymer ?
#
loop_
_entity_poly.entity_id
_entity_poly.type
_entity_poly.pdbx_seq_one_letter_code
_entity_poly.pdbx_strand_id
1 'polypeptide(L)'
;MGAFDQSQAYAPQEEVFFDDGREVELLHYVYNRPDIEQLRGSPAHVLRAIDEFGRTRKYLMNVGEAKGSIITKLIADVRPQTMVELGGYVGNPEFAAVTSSLINLAGLQSMVQVVVGASDDSLRRLHAQGHLTTIDLLFLDHYKPAYTPDLKLCEQLGLVRPGSVLAADNVIKPGNPPYLEYVRSTVESKRQGIKRGDEGGEFDENCTKQYEKREGVETLSHSLQGDPSLVYQSELINSFEPTGVPAGELIELGTKARAIQLREKDIEVLHSKTKFIDLARSLGLLVPDTRTVTDKASLLEFFATRGGLVLRPGGAQYLVKPAGVDDVARFGMPILPLDSAEQTLEQINSIPFGRDVEFVVQEFIHGEEYCTHALVVRGRVRAFVACPSSGVLMHYAALKSESPLNKKMLHFTETVVASGGDMWTGHVSFDFLVKPSGHSQQQSTEDIEIFPIECNPRVHTAVVLLVTTAMASSMPYDTDRGDEEHILDLPNDRRLAFAHNGPPTSRTVVLFFSGLMSVGTARDVPQPCRELGVHWIAPTLPGMGNSSARASGDSYYVALARDISALLDHLYPGGDFDALYVAGGSYGTVQAQMIFGAPYDVFPAGRKIVGCMLLAGFSPFKYHVEHAKSLNWQTWFSVGPPSQLVPFHLLQRLTSTVLASKFKTLDGAKDFLNQTLFARMEPDERATFAAWLEKKGRTEQKFIETLANGAVKCCKTWDGFIEVSDVIHSDWGFDPAKLDEEHASKPVLVVGSEQDHVGGSTNDWLVANYRNAKLKMIPGGHISALFYMDEIWQAMIDTPANTVGEQTHLEIFPIQGPPHGIYTGEPRPEVDNAWRELLKYNNIRVSDAWVHRWGREHEAVKLPDGGYLGMLSVFHELHCISLTPEYYFPNATEKELATNREHNRKNITFYMGTFGLTGVKNIA
;
A
#
# COMPACT_ATOMS: atom_id res chain seq x y z
N MET A 1 -12.93 -4.37 -5.39
CA MET A 1 -13.79 -4.38 -4.18
C MET A 1 -13.60 -3.04 -3.46
N GLY A 2 -14.68 -2.40 -3.03
CA GLY A 2 -14.66 -1.09 -2.36
C GLY A 2 -14.05 -1.15 -0.94
N ALA A 3 -13.73 0.02 -0.38
CA ALA A 3 -13.25 0.16 0.99
C ALA A 3 -14.31 -0.37 1.98
N PHE A 4 -13.87 -1.11 3.01
CA PHE A 4 -14.75 -1.56 4.08
C PHE A 4 -15.22 -0.37 4.92
N ASP A 5 -16.54 -0.21 5.05
CA ASP A 5 -17.14 0.82 5.86
C ASP A 5 -16.98 0.47 7.35
N GLN A 6 -16.19 1.26 8.08
CA GLN A 6 -15.94 1.06 9.51
C GLN A 6 -17.21 1.15 10.36
N SER A 7 -18.27 1.80 9.88
CA SER A 7 -19.57 1.80 10.56
C SER A 7 -20.25 0.44 10.55
N GLN A 8 -19.81 -0.48 9.70
CA GLN A 8 -20.30 -1.86 9.65
C GLN A 8 -19.55 -2.84 10.56
N ALA A 9 -18.47 -2.41 11.21
CA ALA A 9 -17.68 -3.27 12.11
C ALA A 9 -18.50 -3.69 13.34
N TYR A 10 -18.46 -4.98 13.70
CA TYR A 10 -18.98 -5.45 14.98
C TYR A 10 -18.07 -5.03 16.14
N ALA A 11 -18.62 -5.05 17.36
CA ALA A 11 -17.85 -4.86 18.57
C ALA A 11 -16.68 -5.88 18.62
N PRO A 12 -15.51 -5.51 19.19
CA PRO A 12 -14.39 -6.44 19.31
C PRO A 12 -14.78 -7.73 20.02
N GLN A 13 -14.27 -8.86 19.53
CA GLN A 13 -14.50 -10.16 20.15
C GLN A 13 -13.80 -10.25 21.51
N GLU A 14 -14.56 -10.63 22.55
CA GLU A 14 -14.10 -10.80 23.92
C GLU A 14 -13.54 -12.21 24.16
N GLU A 15 -12.80 -12.45 25.26
CA GLU A 15 -12.27 -13.79 25.58
C GLU A 15 -13.38 -14.83 25.80
N VAL A 16 -14.45 -14.44 26.48
CA VAL A 16 -15.72 -15.15 26.56
C VAL A 16 -16.68 -14.39 25.67
N PHE A 17 -17.15 -15.02 24.60
CA PHE A 17 -17.95 -14.35 23.57
C PHE A 17 -19.31 -15.03 23.30
N PHE A 18 -19.70 -15.93 24.21
CA PHE A 18 -20.98 -16.64 24.25
C PHE A 18 -21.22 -17.32 25.59
N ASP A 19 -22.46 -17.71 25.88
CA ASP A 19 -22.87 -18.39 27.12
C ASP A 19 -22.45 -17.67 28.40
N ASP A 20 -22.40 -16.34 28.31
CA ASP A 20 -22.19 -15.41 29.43
C ASP A 20 -23.47 -14.62 29.76
N GLY A 21 -24.61 -15.02 29.17
CA GLY A 21 -25.91 -14.36 29.27
C GLY A 21 -26.15 -13.29 28.21
N ARG A 22 -25.22 -13.04 27.27
CA ARG A 22 -25.42 -12.06 26.17
C ARG A 22 -26.58 -12.41 25.25
N GLU A 23 -26.92 -13.68 25.11
CA GLU A 23 -28.00 -14.16 24.25
C GLU A 23 -29.36 -13.73 24.84
N VAL A 24 -29.49 -13.80 26.16
CA VAL A 24 -30.66 -13.27 26.89
C VAL A 24 -30.66 -11.75 26.89
N GLU A 25 -29.48 -11.12 27.01
CA GLU A 25 -29.32 -9.67 26.89
C GLU A 25 -29.76 -9.15 25.51
N LEU A 26 -29.41 -9.87 24.42
CA LEU A 26 -29.86 -9.60 23.06
C LEU A 26 -31.39 -9.66 22.98
N LEU A 27 -32.01 -10.71 23.53
CA LEU A 27 -33.46 -10.83 23.54
C LEU A 27 -34.11 -9.63 24.25
N HIS A 28 -33.62 -9.25 25.43
CA HIS A 28 -34.10 -8.08 26.15
C HIS A 28 -33.86 -6.78 25.39
N TYR A 29 -32.70 -6.63 24.76
CA TYR A 29 -32.39 -5.46 23.94
C TYR A 29 -33.42 -5.31 22.82
N VAL A 30 -33.68 -6.38 22.07
CA VAL A 30 -34.63 -6.38 20.95
C VAL A 30 -36.07 -6.11 21.42
N TYR A 31 -36.55 -6.79 22.46
CA TYR A 31 -37.93 -6.67 22.93
C TYR A 31 -38.23 -5.35 23.66
N ASN A 32 -37.22 -4.67 24.20
CA ASN A 32 -37.37 -3.38 24.86
C ASN A 32 -37.16 -2.18 23.92
N ARG A 33 -36.97 -2.41 22.62
CA ARG A 33 -36.82 -1.31 21.67
C ARG A 33 -38.11 -0.49 21.56
N PRO A 34 -38.02 0.84 21.45
CA PRO A 34 -39.19 1.71 21.30
C PRO A 34 -39.93 1.48 19.97
N ASP A 35 -39.25 0.93 18.96
CA ASP A 35 -39.77 0.62 17.64
C ASP A 35 -40.20 -0.86 17.48
N ILE A 36 -40.40 -1.62 18.57
CA ILE A 36 -40.73 -3.07 18.54
C ILE A 36 -41.91 -3.43 17.62
N GLU A 37 -42.89 -2.55 17.46
CA GLU A 37 -44.03 -2.77 16.55
C GLU A 37 -43.62 -2.76 15.07
N GLN A 38 -42.50 -2.12 14.70
CA GLN A 38 -41.93 -2.18 13.35
C GLN A 38 -41.13 -3.47 13.12
N LEU A 39 -40.67 -4.12 14.19
CA LEU A 39 -39.95 -5.39 14.13
C LEU A 39 -40.91 -6.58 13.96
N ARG A 40 -42.13 -6.49 14.49
CA ARG A 40 -43.14 -7.57 14.41
C ARG A 40 -43.45 -7.94 12.97
N GLY A 41 -43.23 -9.20 12.61
CA GLY A 41 -43.45 -9.73 11.27
C GLY A 41 -42.45 -9.24 10.22
N SER A 42 -41.33 -8.64 10.63
CA SER A 42 -40.32 -8.12 9.70
C SER A 42 -38.93 -8.72 9.97
N PRO A 43 -38.53 -9.77 9.23
CA PRO A 43 -37.20 -10.37 9.37
C PRO A 43 -36.06 -9.36 9.19
N ALA A 44 -36.19 -8.43 8.23
CA ALA A 44 -35.19 -7.41 7.96
C ALA A 44 -35.00 -6.42 9.13
N HIS A 45 -36.07 -6.04 9.83
CA HIS A 45 -35.97 -5.15 10.99
C HIS A 45 -35.42 -5.88 12.22
N VAL A 46 -35.79 -7.15 12.41
CA VAL A 46 -35.24 -7.99 13.47
C VAL A 46 -33.74 -8.22 13.27
N LEU A 47 -33.30 -8.57 12.06
CA LEU A 47 -31.87 -8.71 11.74
C LEU A 47 -31.10 -7.41 11.98
N ARG A 48 -31.64 -6.27 11.54
CA ARG A 48 -31.01 -4.96 11.79
C ARG A 48 -30.82 -4.67 13.29
N ALA A 49 -31.80 -5.04 14.12
CA ALA A 49 -31.69 -4.88 15.56
C ALA A 49 -30.63 -5.81 16.18
N ILE A 50 -30.51 -7.04 15.68
CA ILE A 50 -29.47 -7.98 16.09
C ILE A 50 -28.08 -7.46 15.69
N ASP A 51 -27.93 -6.94 14.47
CA ASP A 51 -26.69 -6.33 14.01
C ASP A 51 -26.34 -5.06 14.79
N GLU A 52 -27.31 -4.22 15.12
CA GLU A 52 -27.10 -3.03 15.94
C GLU A 52 -26.58 -3.41 17.34
N PHE A 53 -27.12 -4.47 17.95
CA PHE A 53 -26.58 -5.01 19.20
C PHE A 53 -25.13 -5.51 19.01
N GLY A 54 -24.88 -6.29 17.96
CA GLY A 54 -23.56 -6.81 17.59
C GLY A 54 -22.51 -5.71 17.39
N ARG A 55 -22.92 -4.54 16.89
CA ARG A 55 -22.05 -3.37 16.64
C ARG A 55 -21.85 -2.48 17.86
N THR A 56 -22.87 -2.33 18.70
CA THR A 56 -22.89 -1.28 19.74
C THR A 56 -22.77 -1.78 21.17
N ARG A 57 -23.03 -3.08 21.42
CA ARG A 57 -23.09 -3.64 22.78
C ARG A 57 -22.04 -4.72 22.99
N LYS A 58 -22.19 -5.85 22.33
CA LYS A 58 -21.36 -7.03 22.50
C LYS A 58 -21.22 -7.76 21.18
N TYR A 59 -20.04 -8.35 20.95
CA TYR A 59 -19.80 -9.20 19.80
C TYR A 59 -20.81 -10.36 19.77
N LEU A 60 -21.31 -10.66 18.57
CA LEU A 60 -22.15 -11.80 18.25
C LEU A 60 -21.58 -12.53 17.03
N MET A 61 -21.81 -13.84 16.95
CA MET A 61 -21.43 -14.67 15.80
C MET A 61 -22.46 -14.55 14.66
N ASN A 62 -22.71 -13.33 14.20
CA ASN A 62 -23.68 -13.08 13.13
C ASN A 62 -23.10 -13.47 11.76
N VAL A 63 -23.95 -14.05 10.90
CA VAL A 63 -23.71 -14.07 9.46
C VAL A 63 -23.89 -12.64 8.93
N GLY A 64 -22.81 -11.84 8.97
CA GLY A 64 -22.85 -10.43 8.61
C GLY A 64 -23.26 -10.15 7.17
N GLU A 65 -23.63 -8.89 6.87
CA GLU A 65 -24.29 -8.48 5.61
C GLU A 65 -23.59 -9.01 4.33
N ALA A 66 -22.26 -8.97 4.28
CA ALA A 66 -21.49 -9.48 3.13
C ALA A 66 -21.67 -10.99 2.93
N LYS A 67 -21.48 -11.79 4.00
CA LYS A 67 -21.63 -13.25 3.96
C LYS A 67 -23.11 -13.65 3.75
N GLY A 68 -24.02 -12.94 4.41
CA GLY A 68 -25.47 -13.13 4.27
C GLY A 68 -25.95 -12.92 2.84
N SER A 69 -25.37 -11.96 2.10
CA SER A 69 -25.71 -11.73 0.69
C SER A 69 -25.37 -12.94 -0.21
N ILE A 70 -24.26 -13.63 0.07
CA ILE A 70 -23.81 -14.82 -0.66
C ILE A 70 -24.79 -15.97 -0.41
N ILE A 71 -25.11 -16.25 0.86
CA ILE A 71 -26.04 -17.31 1.23
C ILE A 71 -27.44 -17.03 0.70
N THR A 72 -27.92 -15.78 0.79
CA THR A 72 -29.25 -15.40 0.28
C THR A 72 -29.33 -15.55 -1.24
N LYS A 73 -28.27 -15.18 -1.97
CA LYS A 73 -28.19 -15.42 -3.41
C LYS A 73 -28.22 -16.91 -3.72
N LEU A 74 -27.46 -17.73 -2.98
CA LEU A 74 -27.46 -19.17 -3.16
C LEU A 74 -28.86 -19.78 -2.93
N ILE A 75 -29.57 -19.34 -1.88
CA ILE A 75 -30.96 -19.76 -1.64
C ILE A 75 -31.87 -19.34 -2.81
N ALA A 76 -31.72 -18.14 -3.34
CA ALA A 76 -32.51 -17.64 -4.47
C ALA A 76 -32.25 -18.42 -5.78
N ASP A 77 -31.01 -18.85 -6.00
CA ASP A 77 -30.58 -19.61 -7.16
C ASP A 77 -31.03 -21.09 -7.06
N VAL A 78 -30.83 -21.71 -5.90
CA VAL A 78 -31.17 -23.12 -5.63
C VAL A 78 -32.67 -23.33 -5.46
N ARG A 79 -33.37 -22.35 -4.86
CA ARG A 79 -34.80 -22.43 -4.47
C ARG A 79 -35.13 -23.73 -3.72
N PRO A 80 -34.42 -24.01 -2.61
CA PRO A 80 -34.59 -25.26 -1.88
C PRO A 80 -36.01 -25.38 -1.32
N GLN A 81 -36.62 -26.56 -1.41
CA GLN A 81 -37.86 -26.85 -0.68
C GLN A 81 -37.54 -27.16 0.78
N THR A 82 -36.40 -27.83 1.03
CA THR A 82 -35.90 -28.12 2.38
C THR A 82 -34.47 -27.63 2.52
N MET A 83 -34.28 -26.63 3.39
CA MET A 83 -32.99 -26.15 3.84
C MET A 83 -32.76 -26.59 5.29
N VAL A 84 -31.57 -27.12 5.58
CA VAL A 84 -31.17 -27.49 6.95
C VAL A 84 -29.92 -26.72 7.30
N GLU A 85 -29.92 -26.08 8.46
CA GLU A 85 -28.76 -25.48 9.09
C GLU A 85 -28.30 -26.34 10.25
N LEU A 86 -27.03 -26.72 10.26
CA LEU A 86 -26.36 -27.30 11.40
C LEU A 86 -25.49 -26.19 12.01
N GLY A 87 -26.02 -25.45 12.99
CA GLY A 87 -25.34 -24.25 13.50
C GLY A 87 -26.12 -23.19 14.29
N GLY A 88 -27.39 -23.39 14.66
CA GLY A 88 -28.22 -22.28 15.19
C GLY A 88 -28.05 -21.88 16.66
N TYR A 89 -26.93 -22.22 17.32
CA TYR A 89 -26.74 -22.01 18.77
C TYR A 89 -27.69 -22.82 19.69
N VAL A 90 -28.44 -23.79 19.15
CA VAL A 90 -29.59 -24.40 19.84
C VAL A 90 -29.29 -25.72 20.56
N GLY A 91 -28.03 -26.04 20.81
CA GLY A 91 -27.65 -27.15 21.72
C GLY A 91 -28.06 -26.86 23.17
N ASN A 92 -28.05 -25.57 23.53
CA ASN A 92 -28.57 -25.07 24.80
C ASN A 92 -30.09 -24.74 24.65
N PRO A 93 -30.97 -25.33 25.48
CA PRO A 93 -32.41 -25.02 25.46
C PRO A 93 -32.75 -23.53 25.68
N GLU A 94 -31.93 -22.80 26.42
CA GLU A 94 -32.10 -21.36 26.65
C GLU A 94 -31.87 -20.57 25.35
N PHE A 95 -30.80 -20.89 24.63
CA PHE A 95 -30.52 -20.27 23.33
C PHE A 95 -31.58 -20.64 22.30
N ALA A 96 -32.05 -21.89 22.31
CA ALA A 96 -33.16 -22.31 21.48
C ALA A 96 -34.44 -21.49 21.75
N ALA A 97 -34.70 -21.13 23.02
CA ALA A 97 -35.83 -20.29 23.39
C ALA A 97 -35.65 -18.83 22.91
N VAL A 98 -34.44 -18.27 23.03
CA VAL A 98 -34.08 -16.95 22.47
C VAL A 98 -34.29 -16.93 20.96
N THR A 99 -33.69 -17.90 20.25
CA THR A 99 -33.81 -18.05 18.78
C THR A 99 -35.27 -18.20 18.36
N SER A 100 -36.04 -19.06 19.03
CA SER A 100 -37.47 -19.23 18.75
C SER A 100 -38.28 -17.96 18.97
N SER A 101 -37.94 -17.17 19.99
CA SER A 101 -38.60 -15.89 20.27
C SER A 101 -38.33 -14.87 19.18
N LEU A 102 -37.08 -14.74 18.72
CA LEU A 102 -36.71 -13.83 17.64
C LEU A 102 -37.32 -14.25 16.29
N ILE A 103 -37.37 -15.56 15.99
CA ILE A 103 -38.05 -16.11 14.80
C ILE A 103 -39.54 -15.78 14.82
N ASN A 104 -40.19 -15.95 15.98
CA ASN A 104 -41.60 -15.62 16.15
C ASN A 104 -41.83 -14.10 16.01
N LEU A 105 -40.95 -13.27 16.56
CA LEU A 105 -41.00 -11.82 16.37
C LEU A 105 -40.88 -11.45 14.88
N ALA A 106 -40.01 -12.12 14.13
CA ALA A 106 -39.85 -11.94 12.70
C ALA A 106 -41.04 -12.45 11.86
N GLY A 107 -41.99 -13.19 12.46
CA GLY A 107 -43.14 -13.77 11.77
C GLY A 107 -42.83 -15.02 10.95
N LEU A 108 -41.74 -15.72 11.26
CA LEU A 108 -41.23 -16.87 10.49
C LEU A 108 -41.55 -18.23 11.12
N GLN A 109 -42.33 -18.27 12.20
CA GLN A 109 -42.62 -19.50 12.97
C GLN A 109 -43.37 -20.59 12.18
N SER A 110 -44.02 -20.24 11.07
CA SER A 110 -44.68 -21.22 10.18
C SER A 110 -43.73 -21.85 9.16
N MET A 111 -42.53 -21.28 8.99
CA MET A 111 -41.53 -21.67 8.01
C MET A 111 -40.29 -22.29 8.66
N VAL A 112 -39.89 -21.77 9.83
CA VAL A 112 -38.66 -22.19 10.52
C VAL A 112 -39.01 -23.06 11.73
N GLN A 113 -38.43 -24.26 11.77
CA GLN A 113 -38.53 -25.16 12.91
C GLN A 113 -37.18 -25.26 13.62
N VAL A 114 -37.14 -24.85 14.89
CA VAL A 114 -35.97 -25.04 15.75
C VAL A 114 -35.97 -26.45 16.33
N VAL A 115 -34.87 -27.17 16.15
CA VAL A 115 -34.69 -28.53 16.67
C VAL A 115 -33.55 -28.50 17.68
N VAL A 116 -33.89 -28.77 18.95
CA VAL A 116 -32.93 -28.76 20.07
C VAL A 116 -32.27 -30.12 20.21
N GLY A 117 -30.94 -30.12 20.32
CA GLY A 117 -30.11 -31.31 20.55
C GLY A 117 -28.89 -31.38 19.63
N ALA A 118 -28.05 -32.40 19.84
CA ALA A 118 -26.92 -32.70 18.98
C ALA A 118 -27.39 -32.93 17.53
N SER A 119 -26.57 -32.50 16.56
CA SER A 119 -26.90 -32.52 15.14
C SER A 119 -27.12 -33.94 14.62
N ASP A 120 -26.25 -34.87 14.99
CA ASP A 120 -26.30 -36.27 14.56
C ASP A 120 -27.57 -36.99 15.06
N ASP A 121 -27.88 -36.89 16.35
CA ASP A 121 -29.09 -37.44 16.96
C ASP A 121 -30.36 -36.82 16.36
N SER A 122 -30.34 -35.51 16.13
CA SER A 122 -31.46 -34.79 15.52
C SER A 122 -31.71 -35.23 14.08
N LEU A 123 -30.64 -35.37 13.27
CA LEU A 123 -30.73 -35.87 11.90
C LEU A 123 -31.28 -37.30 11.85
N ARG A 124 -30.77 -38.20 12.70
CA ARG A 124 -31.27 -39.58 12.81
C ARG A 124 -32.74 -39.62 13.20
N ARG A 125 -33.14 -38.85 14.20
CA ARG A 125 -34.51 -38.79 14.70
C ARG A 125 -35.48 -38.26 13.65
N LEU A 126 -35.15 -37.15 12.99
CA LEU A 126 -36.00 -36.55 11.95
C LEU A 126 -36.13 -37.47 10.73
N HIS A 127 -35.05 -38.14 10.33
CA HIS A 127 -35.09 -39.14 9.27
C HIS A 127 -35.93 -40.35 9.65
N ALA A 128 -35.72 -40.93 10.83
CA ALA A 128 -36.47 -42.08 11.32
C ALA A 128 -37.99 -41.80 11.47
N GLN A 129 -38.35 -40.55 11.78
CA GLN A 129 -39.75 -40.10 11.86
C GLN A 129 -40.36 -39.78 10.48
N GLY A 130 -39.56 -39.78 9.41
CA GLY A 130 -40.00 -39.38 8.07
C GLY A 130 -40.25 -37.87 7.91
N HIS A 131 -39.86 -37.07 8.90
CA HIS A 131 -40.00 -35.61 8.86
C HIS A 131 -38.92 -34.95 8.01
N LEU A 132 -37.76 -35.60 7.86
CA LEU A 132 -36.68 -35.16 6.99
C LEU A 132 -36.29 -36.31 6.06
N THR A 133 -36.58 -36.17 4.79
CA THR A 133 -36.30 -37.22 3.78
C THR A 133 -35.20 -36.81 2.82
N THR A 134 -35.07 -35.52 2.52
CA THR A 134 -34.07 -34.96 1.61
C THR A 134 -33.68 -33.56 2.04
N ILE A 135 -32.44 -33.16 1.79
CA ILE A 135 -31.92 -31.82 2.02
C ILE A 135 -31.51 -31.23 0.68
N ASP A 136 -32.17 -30.15 0.26
CA ASP A 136 -31.84 -29.45 -0.99
C ASP A 136 -30.68 -28.48 -0.79
N LEU A 137 -30.63 -27.82 0.38
CA LEU A 137 -29.52 -26.96 0.78
C LEU A 137 -29.12 -27.25 2.23
N LEU A 138 -27.86 -27.63 2.45
CA LEU A 138 -27.27 -27.85 3.76
C LEU A 138 -26.30 -26.71 4.10
N PHE A 139 -26.59 -25.97 5.17
CA PHE A 139 -25.71 -24.93 5.69
C PHE A 139 -24.97 -25.43 6.95
N LEU A 140 -23.64 -25.45 6.91
CA LEU A 140 -22.76 -25.93 7.98
C LEU A 140 -22.09 -24.73 8.66
N ASP A 141 -22.45 -24.46 9.92
CA ASP A 141 -21.91 -23.34 10.73
C ASP A 141 -21.68 -23.70 12.21
N HIS A 142 -21.69 -25.00 12.56
CA HIS A 142 -21.55 -25.47 13.94
C HIS A 142 -20.10 -25.77 14.34
N TYR A 143 -19.93 -26.70 15.29
CA TYR A 143 -18.65 -27.25 15.73
C TYR A 143 -17.88 -27.89 14.57
N LYS A 144 -16.70 -27.34 14.25
CA LYS A 144 -15.98 -27.60 12.99
C LYS A 144 -15.59 -29.08 12.84
N PRO A 145 -15.11 -29.77 13.89
CA PRO A 145 -14.87 -31.22 13.84
C PRO A 145 -16.08 -32.07 13.46
N ALA A 146 -17.32 -31.62 13.70
CA ALA A 146 -18.53 -32.35 13.36
C ALA A 146 -18.98 -32.20 11.89
N TYR A 147 -18.43 -31.26 11.11
CA TYR A 147 -18.83 -31.04 9.71
C TYR A 147 -18.72 -32.30 8.85
N THR A 148 -17.58 -33.00 8.94
CA THR A 148 -17.33 -34.19 8.12
C THR A 148 -18.15 -35.40 8.60
N PRO A 149 -18.18 -35.72 9.91
CA PRO A 149 -19.08 -36.74 10.45
C PRO A 149 -20.55 -36.52 10.07
N ASP A 150 -21.09 -35.30 10.23
CA ASP A 150 -22.50 -35.01 9.96
C ASP A 150 -22.83 -35.05 8.47
N LEU A 151 -21.93 -34.58 7.61
CA LEU A 151 -22.07 -34.76 6.17
C LEU A 151 -22.12 -36.26 5.83
N LYS A 152 -21.17 -37.05 6.34
CA LYS A 152 -21.16 -38.51 6.12
C LYS A 152 -22.43 -39.18 6.63
N LEU A 153 -22.98 -38.74 7.76
CA LEU A 153 -24.27 -39.22 8.25
C LEU A 153 -25.41 -38.88 7.28
N CYS A 154 -25.46 -37.64 6.78
CA CYS A 154 -26.47 -37.21 5.82
C CYS A 154 -26.39 -38.00 4.51
N GLU A 155 -25.18 -38.29 4.02
CA GLU A 155 -24.95 -39.14 2.85
C GLU A 155 -25.48 -40.57 3.10
N GLN A 156 -25.16 -41.18 4.25
CA GLN A 156 -25.59 -42.54 4.60
C GLN A 156 -27.10 -42.68 4.79
N LEU A 157 -27.75 -41.65 5.32
CA LEU A 157 -29.20 -41.60 5.46
C LEU A 157 -29.90 -41.24 4.14
N GLY A 158 -29.16 -40.94 3.07
CA GLY A 158 -29.72 -40.52 1.78
C GLY A 158 -30.35 -39.12 1.83
N LEU A 159 -30.09 -38.34 2.87
CA LEU A 159 -30.56 -36.96 3.02
C LEU A 159 -29.85 -36.04 2.03
N VAL A 160 -28.55 -36.28 1.79
CA VAL A 160 -27.75 -35.62 0.75
C VAL A 160 -27.64 -36.55 -0.46
N ARG A 161 -27.93 -36.01 -1.64
CA ARG A 161 -27.98 -36.76 -2.91
C ARG A 161 -27.50 -35.88 -4.08
N PRO A 162 -27.29 -36.42 -5.30
CA PRO A 162 -27.00 -35.60 -6.46
C PRO A 162 -28.06 -34.51 -6.65
N GLY A 163 -27.61 -33.24 -6.68
CA GLY A 163 -28.48 -32.05 -6.72
C GLY A 163 -28.58 -31.29 -5.39
N SER A 164 -28.23 -31.91 -4.26
CA SER A 164 -28.09 -31.20 -2.98
C SER A 164 -26.92 -30.20 -3.04
N VAL A 165 -27.12 -29.02 -2.45
CA VAL A 165 -26.12 -27.95 -2.39
C VAL A 165 -25.63 -27.76 -0.96
N LEU A 166 -24.33 -27.55 -0.79
CA LEU A 166 -23.69 -27.39 0.52
C LEU A 166 -23.09 -25.99 0.61
N ALA A 167 -23.37 -25.29 1.70
CA ALA A 167 -22.71 -24.04 2.08
C ALA A 167 -22.02 -24.28 3.43
N ALA A 168 -20.69 -24.14 3.48
CA ALA A 168 -19.92 -24.39 4.69
C ALA A 168 -19.16 -23.13 5.11
N ASP A 169 -19.45 -22.64 6.32
CA ASP A 169 -18.84 -21.42 6.82
C ASP A 169 -17.48 -21.66 7.48
N ASN A 170 -16.65 -20.62 7.49
CA ASN A 170 -15.39 -20.52 8.24
C ASN A 170 -14.35 -21.63 7.95
N VAL A 171 -14.36 -22.15 6.71
CA VAL A 171 -13.48 -23.24 6.26
C VAL A 171 -12.00 -22.86 6.09
N ILE A 172 -11.68 -21.55 6.09
CA ILE A 172 -10.30 -21.01 6.02
C ILE A 172 -9.78 -20.54 7.38
N LYS A 173 -10.58 -19.79 8.14
CA LYS A 173 -10.25 -19.32 9.50
C LYS A 173 -11.49 -19.50 10.38
N PRO A 174 -11.41 -20.19 11.54
CA PRO A 174 -10.25 -20.90 12.10
C PRO A 174 -9.80 -22.13 11.26
N GLY A 175 -10.59 -22.54 10.26
CA GLY A 175 -10.21 -23.56 9.28
C GLY A 175 -10.90 -24.91 9.50
N ASN A 176 -11.18 -25.63 8.40
CA ASN A 176 -11.66 -27.01 8.45
C ASN A 176 -11.02 -27.88 7.34
N PRO A 177 -9.71 -28.19 7.43
CA PRO A 177 -9.01 -28.99 6.43
C PRO A 177 -9.63 -30.38 6.19
N PRO A 178 -10.05 -31.15 7.23
CA PRO A 178 -10.65 -32.47 7.02
C PRO A 178 -11.93 -32.43 6.17
N TYR A 179 -12.78 -31.42 6.39
CA TYR A 179 -13.97 -31.22 5.57
C TYR A 179 -13.62 -30.91 4.11
N LEU A 180 -12.70 -29.96 3.89
CA LEU A 180 -12.27 -29.56 2.54
C LEU A 180 -11.63 -30.73 1.78
N GLU A 181 -10.81 -31.53 2.46
CA GLU A 181 -10.22 -32.74 1.90
C GLU A 181 -11.30 -33.76 1.53
N TYR A 182 -12.28 -34.00 2.40
CA TYR A 182 -13.35 -34.97 2.15
C TYR A 182 -14.21 -34.58 0.94
N VAL A 183 -14.69 -33.32 0.88
CA VAL A 183 -15.58 -32.90 -0.22
C VAL A 183 -14.84 -32.79 -1.57
N ARG A 184 -13.52 -32.57 -1.56
CA ARG A 184 -12.68 -32.51 -2.78
C ARG A 184 -12.05 -33.84 -3.17
N SER A 185 -12.23 -34.89 -2.36
CA SER A 185 -11.68 -36.23 -2.61
C SER A 185 -12.38 -36.96 -3.75
N THR A 186 -11.62 -37.73 -4.51
CA THR A 186 -12.16 -38.65 -5.53
C THR A 186 -12.84 -39.86 -4.89
N VAL A 187 -13.74 -40.51 -5.65
CA VAL A 187 -14.39 -41.77 -5.24
C VAL A 187 -13.37 -42.83 -4.82
N GLU A 188 -12.26 -42.94 -5.54
CA GLU A 188 -11.20 -43.88 -5.21
C GLU A 188 -10.54 -43.55 -3.87
N SER A 189 -10.19 -42.27 -3.64
CA SER A 189 -9.59 -41.82 -2.38
C SER A 189 -10.51 -42.10 -1.19
N LYS A 190 -11.81 -41.77 -1.31
CA LYS A 190 -12.83 -42.06 -0.28
C LYS A 190 -12.93 -43.56 0.03
N ARG A 191 -12.95 -44.42 -1.00
CA ARG A 191 -12.97 -45.88 -0.84
C ARG A 191 -11.70 -46.44 -0.20
N GLN A 192 -10.54 -45.84 -0.49
CA GLN A 192 -9.28 -46.24 0.13
C GLN A 192 -9.22 -45.82 1.61
N GLY A 193 -9.71 -44.62 1.95
CA GLY A 193 -9.84 -44.16 3.34
C GLY A 193 -10.72 -45.08 4.19
N ILE A 194 -11.86 -45.53 3.65
CA ILE A 194 -12.74 -46.52 4.32
C ILE A 194 -11.99 -47.84 4.60
N LYS A 195 -11.16 -48.32 3.66
CA LYS A 195 -10.39 -49.57 3.83
C LYS A 195 -9.25 -49.44 4.84
N ARG A 196 -8.68 -48.25 5.00
CA ARG A 196 -7.58 -47.98 5.94
C ARG A 196 -8.06 -47.77 7.37
N GLY A 197 -9.36 -47.60 7.59
CA GLY A 197 -9.92 -47.24 8.90
C GLY A 197 -9.51 -45.83 9.31
N ASP A 198 -9.46 -44.90 8.36
CA ASP A 198 -8.96 -43.55 8.58
C ASP A 198 -9.87 -42.79 9.58
N GLU A 199 -9.39 -42.59 10.80
CA GLU A 199 -10.11 -41.98 11.93
C GLU A 199 -10.10 -40.44 11.87
N GLY A 200 -10.30 -39.84 10.69
CA GLY A 200 -10.40 -38.38 10.54
C GLY A 200 -9.06 -37.64 10.67
N GLY A 201 -8.84 -36.63 9.83
CA GLY A 201 -7.61 -35.81 9.87
C GLY A 201 -7.47 -35.05 11.20
N GLU A 202 -6.23 -34.91 11.68
CA GLU A 202 -5.90 -34.15 12.88
C GLU A 202 -6.32 -32.68 12.75
N PHE A 203 -7.13 -32.19 13.69
CA PHE A 203 -7.35 -30.76 13.89
C PHE A 203 -6.20 -30.17 14.72
N ASP A 204 -5.85 -28.92 14.45
CA ASP A 204 -4.88 -28.17 15.26
C ASP A 204 -5.28 -28.19 16.75
N GLU A 205 -4.34 -28.51 17.64
CA GLU A 205 -4.58 -28.64 19.09
C GLU A 205 -5.21 -27.38 19.69
N ASN A 206 -4.89 -26.19 19.18
CA ASN A 206 -5.48 -24.95 19.68
C ASN A 206 -6.96 -24.79 19.28
N CYS A 207 -7.32 -25.22 18.06
CA CYS A 207 -8.70 -25.25 17.59
C CYS A 207 -9.53 -26.25 18.40
N THR A 208 -8.99 -27.45 18.66
CA THR A 208 -9.66 -28.49 19.48
C THR A 208 -9.81 -28.03 20.94
N LYS A 209 -8.76 -27.49 21.57
CA LYS A 209 -8.79 -26.96 22.95
C LYS A 209 -9.74 -25.77 23.12
N GLN A 210 -9.95 -24.96 22.07
CA GLN A 210 -10.91 -23.86 22.07
C GLN A 210 -12.35 -24.37 22.31
N TYR A 211 -12.70 -25.56 21.86
CA TYR A 211 -14.04 -26.13 22.01
C TYR A 211 -14.14 -27.18 23.14
N GLU A 212 -13.07 -27.91 23.45
CA GLU A 212 -13.02 -28.89 24.57
C GLU A 212 -13.32 -28.28 25.93
N LYS A 213 -12.93 -27.01 26.15
CA LYS A 213 -13.26 -26.26 27.37
C LYS A 213 -14.70 -25.74 27.41
N ARG A 214 -15.44 -25.76 26.29
CA ARG A 214 -16.61 -24.88 26.06
C ARG A 214 -17.95 -25.57 25.81
N GLU A 215 -18.00 -26.76 25.22
CA GLU A 215 -19.28 -27.46 24.90
C GLU A 215 -19.41 -28.85 25.55
N GLY A 216 -18.39 -29.27 26.31
CA GLY A 216 -18.22 -30.67 26.71
C GLY A 216 -17.72 -31.54 25.54
N VAL A 217 -17.34 -32.78 25.84
CA VAL A 217 -16.88 -33.73 24.81
C VAL A 217 -18.09 -34.24 24.05
N GLU A 218 -18.47 -33.59 22.94
CA GLU A 218 -19.37 -34.22 21.97
C GLU A 218 -18.73 -35.53 21.49
N THR A 219 -19.45 -36.64 21.62
CA THR A 219 -18.95 -37.96 21.25
C THR A 219 -19.08 -38.13 19.74
N LEU A 220 -18.07 -37.67 18.99
CA LEU A 220 -18.05 -37.79 17.54
C LEU A 220 -18.04 -39.27 17.14
N SER A 221 -18.99 -39.68 16.29
CA SER A 221 -19.04 -41.04 15.78
C SER A 221 -18.00 -41.26 14.68
N HIS A 222 -16.81 -41.72 15.07
CA HIS A 222 -15.71 -42.10 14.15
C HIS A 222 -16.04 -43.29 13.21
N SER A 223 -17.18 -43.95 13.42
CA SER A 223 -17.62 -45.11 12.62
C SER A 223 -18.33 -44.74 11.30
N LEU A 224 -18.60 -43.45 11.05
CA LEU A 224 -19.33 -43.00 9.86
C LEU A 224 -18.46 -43.03 8.61
N GLN A 225 -18.92 -43.73 7.58
CA GLN A 225 -18.18 -43.95 6.32
C GLN A 225 -18.61 -43.00 5.19
N GLY A 226 -19.82 -42.45 5.26
CA GLY A 226 -20.40 -41.65 4.17
C GLY A 226 -20.84 -42.49 2.97
N ASP A 227 -21.20 -41.82 1.88
CA ASP A 227 -21.37 -42.45 0.56
C ASP A 227 -20.17 -42.09 -0.34
N PRO A 228 -19.23 -43.03 -0.56
CA PRO A 228 -18.03 -42.74 -1.35
C PRO A 228 -18.32 -42.52 -2.84
N SER A 229 -19.54 -42.79 -3.32
CA SER A 229 -19.93 -42.55 -4.71
C SER A 229 -20.28 -41.09 -5.00
N LEU A 230 -20.55 -40.28 -3.97
CA LEU A 230 -20.86 -38.87 -4.13
C LEU A 230 -19.60 -38.03 -4.37
N VAL A 231 -19.66 -37.19 -5.40
CA VAL A 231 -18.60 -36.25 -5.80
C VAL A 231 -19.18 -34.84 -5.74
N TYR A 232 -18.47 -33.93 -5.07
CA TYR A 232 -18.89 -32.55 -4.93
C TYR A 232 -18.12 -31.65 -5.89
N GLN A 233 -18.83 -30.71 -6.52
CA GLN A 233 -18.21 -29.57 -7.17
C GLN A 233 -18.08 -28.46 -6.12
N SER A 234 -16.84 -28.17 -5.70
CA SER A 234 -16.58 -27.15 -4.67
C SER A 234 -16.06 -25.86 -5.29
N GLU A 235 -16.60 -24.72 -4.86
CA GLU A 235 -16.07 -23.38 -5.10
C GLU A 235 -15.74 -22.73 -3.75
N LEU A 236 -14.62 -22.03 -3.66
CA LEU A 236 -14.28 -21.23 -2.49
C LEU A 236 -14.70 -19.79 -2.73
N ILE A 237 -15.67 -19.29 -1.97
CA ILE A 237 -16.12 -17.91 -2.04
C ILE A 237 -15.50 -17.13 -0.88
N ASN A 238 -14.63 -16.18 -1.19
CA ASN A 238 -14.05 -15.30 -0.19
C ASN A 238 -15.08 -14.26 0.24
N SER A 239 -15.29 -14.11 1.55
CA SER A 239 -16.15 -13.10 2.16
C SER A 239 -15.39 -12.32 3.22
N PHE A 240 -15.83 -11.08 3.49
CA PHE A 240 -15.28 -10.27 4.57
C PHE A 240 -15.92 -10.69 5.91
N GLU A 241 -15.08 -10.91 6.91
CA GLU A 241 -15.51 -11.00 8.30
C GLU A 241 -14.95 -9.77 9.03
N PRO A 242 -15.78 -8.96 9.70
CA PRO A 242 -15.33 -7.78 10.44
C PRO A 242 -14.62 -8.20 11.74
N THR A 243 -13.40 -8.74 11.60
CA THR A 243 -12.63 -9.39 12.67
C THR A 243 -11.54 -8.51 13.27
N GLY A 244 -11.30 -7.32 12.72
CA GLY A 244 -10.19 -6.47 13.16
C GLY A 244 -8.79 -7.01 12.82
N VAL A 245 -8.67 -8.03 11.95
CA VAL A 245 -7.38 -8.60 11.51
C VAL A 245 -6.57 -7.54 10.73
N PRO A 246 -5.23 -7.44 10.94
CA PRO A 246 -4.39 -6.46 10.26
C PRO A 246 -4.54 -6.51 8.73
N ALA A 247 -4.83 -5.35 8.13
CA ALA A 247 -5.20 -5.20 6.73
C ALA A 247 -4.21 -5.83 5.74
N GLY A 248 -2.91 -5.88 6.07
CA GLY A 248 -1.87 -6.39 5.19
C GLY A 248 -2.06 -7.85 4.77
N GLU A 249 -2.37 -8.75 5.71
CA GLU A 249 -2.51 -10.19 5.40
C GLU A 249 -3.73 -10.47 4.51
N LEU A 250 -4.84 -9.75 4.77
CA LEU A 250 -6.06 -9.86 3.97
C LEU A 250 -5.87 -9.30 2.55
N ILE A 251 -5.12 -8.20 2.40
CA ILE A 251 -4.78 -7.62 1.10
C ILE A 251 -3.91 -8.59 0.29
N GLU A 252 -2.90 -9.20 0.90
CA GLU A 252 -1.99 -10.12 0.19
C GLU A 252 -2.64 -11.46 -0.17
N LEU A 253 -3.58 -11.95 0.63
CA LEU A 253 -4.33 -13.19 0.34
C LEU A 253 -5.39 -12.97 -0.75
N GLY A 254 -6.02 -11.79 -0.76
CA GLY A 254 -7.13 -11.47 -1.68
C GLY A 254 -6.71 -10.78 -2.98
N THR A 255 -5.45 -10.33 -3.10
CA THR A 255 -4.99 -9.54 -4.24
C THR A 255 -3.54 -9.88 -4.63
N LYS A 256 -3.07 -9.34 -5.75
CA LYS A 256 -1.63 -9.39 -6.11
C LYS A 256 -0.81 -8.31 -5.38
N ALA A 257 -1.44 -7.42 -4.63
CA ALA A 257 -0.74 -6.36 -3.90
C ALA A 257 0.06 -6.96 -2.74
N ARG A 258 1.22 -6.35 -2.46
CA ARG A 258 2.04 -6.66 -1.29
C ARG A 258 1.89 -5.55 -0.28
N ALA A 259 1.67 -5.91 0.98
CA ALA A 259 1.51 -4.98 2.07
C ALA A 259 2.87 -4.69 2.72
N ILE A 260 3.11 -3.42 3.02
CA ILE A 260 4.27 -2.99 3.80
C ILE A 260 3.84 -2.91 5.26
N GLN A 261 3.76 -4.08 5.91
CA GLN A 261 3.28 -4.18 7.28
C GLN A 261 3.92 -5.37 8.02
N LEU A 262 4.39 -5.12 9.24
CA LEU A 262 4.93 -6.19 10.10
C LEU A 262 3.84 -7.20 10.42
N ARG A 263 4.22 -8.48 10.55
CA ARG A 263 3.28 -9.55 10.91
C ARG A 263 2.86 -9.40 12.36
N GLU A 264 1.69 -9.93 12.69
CA GLU A 264 1.12 -9.89 14.04
C GLU A 264 2.12 -10.39 15.11
N LYS A 265 2.74 -11.54 14.87
CA LYS A 265 3.76 -12.10 15.79
C LYS A 265 4.96 -11.18 16.02
N ASP A 266 5.37 -10.40 15.02
CA ASP A 266 6.51 -9.49 15.14
C ASP A 266 6.05 -8.25 15.94
N ILE A 267 4.83 -7.78 15.72
CA ILE A 267 4.22 -6.67 16.48
C ILE A 267 4.07 -7.04 17.96
N GLU A 268 3.60 -8.24 18.29
CA GLU A 268 3.42 -8.70 19.67
C GLU A 268 4.73 -8.67 20.49
N VAL A 269 5.84 -9.04 19.86
CA VAL A 269 7.16 -9.02 20.48
C VAL A 269 7.66 -7.58 20.63
N LEU A 270 7.55 -6.78 19.57
CA LEU A 270 8.12 -5.44 19.52
C LEU A 270 7.35 -4.39 20.32
N HIS A 271 6.02 -4.48 20.37
CA HIS A 271 5.19 -3.53 21.11
C HIS A 271 5.27 -3.74 22.63
N SER A 272 5.53 -4.97 23.08
CA SER A 272 5.72 -5.27 24.49
C SER A 272 7.11 -4.82 24.94
N LYS A 273 7.17 -3.84 25.86
CA LYS A 273 8.44 -3.31 26.39
C LYS A 273 9.37 -4.41 26.92
N THR A 274 8.84 -5.39 27.65
CA THR A 274 9.64 -6.50 28.20
C THR A 274 10.15 -7.41 27.09
N LYS A 275 9.27 -7.92 26.21
CA LYS A 275 9.67 -8.85 25.13
C LYS A 275 10.64 -8.19 24.14
N PHE A 276 10.46 -6.91 23.85
CA PHE A 276 11.38 -6.14 23.01
C PHE A 276 12.78 -6.04 23.63
N ILE A 277 12.87 -5.73 24.92
CA ILE A 277 14.16 -5.64 25.62
C ILE A 277 14.84 -7.01 25.70
N ASP A 278 14.06 -8.09 25.91
CA ASP A 278 14.58 -9.45 25.90
C ASP A 278 15.10 -9.86 24.52
N LEU A 279 14.39 -9.49 23.44
CA LEU A 279 14.85 -9.67 22.06
C LEU A 279 16.16 -8.92 21.83
N ALA A 280 16.22 -7.62 22.16
CA ALA A 280 17.44 -6.83 21.99
C ALA A 280 18.63 -7.42 22.76
N ARG A 281 18.41 -7.88 23.99
CA ARG A 281 19.44 -8.58 24.79
C ARG A 281 19.91 -9.88 24.13
N SER A 282 18.98 -10.68 23.59
CA SER A 282 19.30 -11.95 22.92
C SER A 282 20.16 -11.75 21.67
N LEU A 283 20.08 -10.56 21.05
CA LEU A 283 20.89 -10.16 19.90
C LEU A 283 22.25 -9.56 20.29
N GLY A 284 22.59 -9.53 21.58
CA GLY A 284 23.83 -8.96 22.09
C GLY A 284 23.86 -7.42 22.08
N LEU A 285 22.70 -6.77 21.96
CA LEU A 285 22.59 -5.31 22.00
C LEU A 285 22.60 -4.81 23.45
N LEU A 286 23.16 -3.61 23.66
CA LEU A 286 23.16 -2.96 24.97
C LEU A 286 21.72 -2.57 25.35
N VAL A 287 21.27 -3.02 26.51
CA VAL A 287 19.94 -2.73 27.08
C VAL A 287 20.08 -2.26 28.52
N PRO A 288 19.10 -1.51 29.07
CA PRO A 288 19.11 -1.15 30.49
C PRO A 288 19.14 -2.39 31.37
N ASP A 289 19.95 -2.37 32.44
CA ASP A 289 19.96 -3.47 33.42
C ASP A 289 18.59 -3.56 34.11
N THR A 290 17.88 -4.65 33.84
CA THR A 290 16.46 -4.80 34.19
C THR A 290 16.23 -6.19 34.79
N ARG A 291 15.51 -6.27 35.92
CA ARG A 291 15.14 -7.54 36.56
C ARG A 291 13.74 -7.45 37.17
N THR A 292 12.98 -8.54 37.08
CA THR A 292 11.72 -8.70 37.81
C THR A 292 11.99 -9.13 39.25
N VAL A 293 11.31 -8.49 40.20
CA VAL A 293 11.32 -8.82 41.63
C VAL A 293 9.88 -8.95 42.13
N THR A 294 9.65 -9.92 43.00
CA THR A 294 8.31 -10.25 43.53
C THR A 294 8.16 -9.88 44.99
N ASP A 295 9.27 -9.68 45.69
CA ASP A 295 9.30 -9.41 47.12
C ASP A 295 10.47 -8.51 47.52
N LYS A 296 10.45 -8.09 48.78
CA LYS A 296 11.52 -7.28 49.36
C LYS A 296 12.88 -7.99 49.38
N ALA A 297 12.91 -9.31 49.59
CA ALA A 297 14.16 -10.05 49.72
C ALA A 297 14.94 -10.08 48.39
N SER A 298 14.24 -10.33 47.30
CA SER A 298 14.77 -10.30 45.93
C SER A 298 15.23 -8.90 45.51
N LEU A 299 14.55 -7.83 45.94
CA LEU A 299 15.02 -6.46 45.73
C LEU A 299 16.30 -6.14 46.52
N LEU A 300 16.41 -6.60 47.77
CA LEU A 300 17.62 -6.43 48.58
C LEU A 300 18.81 -7.22 48.00
N GLU A 301 18.57 -8.44 47.51
CA GLU A 301 19.58 -9.24 46.82
C GLU A 301 20.06 -8.54 45.54
N PHE A 302 19.13 -7.98 44.77
CA PHE A 302 19.46 -7.19 43.58
C PHE A 302 20.44 -6.06 43.90
N PHE A 303 20.17 -5.24 44.93
CA PHE A 303 21.08 -4.18 45.35
C PHE A 303 22.39 -4.71 45.95
N ALA A 304 22.37 -5.83 46.69
CA ALA A 304 23.58 -6.41 47.27
C ALA A 304 24.62 -6.78 46.19
N THR A 305 24.16 -7.26 45.03
CA THR A 305 25.03 -7.58 43.88
C THR A 305 25.50 -6.35 43.08
N ARG A 306 24.95 -5.15 43.35
CA ARG A 306 25.11 -3.93 42.53
C ARG A 306 25.59 -2.70 43.33
N GLY A 307 26.33 -2.94 44.43
CA GLY A 307 26.97 -1.86 45.21
C GLY A 307 26.29 -1.52 46.54
N GLY A 308 25.18 -2.18 46.87
CA GLY A 308 24.47 -2.08 48.15
C GLY A 308 23.39 -1.00 48.19
N LEU A 309 22.94 -0.67 49.40
CA LEU A 309 21.81 0.25 49.64
C LEU A 309 22.22 1.74 49.71
N VAL A 310 23.47 2.07 49.39
CA VAL A 310 23.98 3.46 49.45
C VAL A 310 24.42 3.86 48.06
N LEU A 311 23.92 5.00 47.57
CA LEU A 311 24.37 5.59 46.32
C LEU A 311 25.82 6.05 46.47
N ARG A 312 26.71 5.41 45.72
CA ARG A 312 28.13 5.79 45.65
C ARG A 312 28.35 6.74 44.47
N PRO A 313 29.35 7.63 44.52
CA PRO A 313 29.74 8.43 43.36
C PRO A 313 30.01 7.55 42.14
N GLY A 314 29.29 7.79 41.03
CA GLY A 314 29.35 6.98 39.80
C GLY A 314 28.58 5.66 39.83
N GLY A 315 27.84 5.37 40.91
CA GLY A 315 26.97 4.20 41.01
C GLY A 315 25.66 4.37 40.25
N ALA A 316 25.14 3.27 39.72
CA ALA A 316 23.85 3.25 39.03
C ALA A 316 22.68 3.38 40.01
N GLN A 317 21.65 4.12 39.61
CA GLN A 317 20.35 4.14 40.26
C GLN A 317 19.35 3.34 39.43
N TYR A 318 18.28 2.90 40.07
CA TYR A 318 17.29 2.00 39.49
C TYR A 318 15.88 2.49 39.83
N LEU A 319 15.05 2.57 38.81
CA LEU A 319 13.62 2.83 38.91
C LEU A 319 12.90 1.52 39.26
N VAL A 320 12.15 1.53 40.36
CA VAL A 320 11.29 0.39 40.73
C VAL A 320 9.84 0.71 40.37
N LYS A 321 9.23 -0.08 39.48
CA LYS A 321 7.86 0.11 38.99
C LYS A 321 7.10 -1.22 38.91
N PRO A 322 5.77 -1.25 39.07
CA PRO A 322 4.98 -2.46 38.83
C PRO A 322 5.04 -2.89 37.35
N ALA A 323 4.99 -4.20 37.08
CA ALA A 323 5.00 -4.78 35.74
C ALA A 323 3.65 -4.64 34.99
N GLY A 324 2.55 -4.39 35.72
CA GLY A 324 1.19 -4.22 35.19
C GLY A 324 0.59 -2.82 35.35
N VAL A 325 -0.70 -2.69 35.05
CA VAL A 325 -1.48 -1.43 35.11
C VAL A 325 -2.12 -1.30 36.51
N ASP A 326 -1.32 -0.93 37.51
CA ASP A 326 -1.79 -0.55 38.85
C ASP A 326 -1.45 0.93 39.11
N ASP A 327 -2.45 1.81 38.91
CA ASP A 327 -2.28 3.26 38.92
C ASP A 327 -2.02 3.84 40.32
N VAL A 328 -2.30 3.11 41.39
CA VAL A 328 -2.02 3.55 42.77
C VAL A 328 -0.53 3.36 43.10
N ALA A 329 0.10 2.32 42.57
CA ALA A 329 1.52 2.05 42.76
C ALA A 329 2.44 2.95 41.90
N ARG A 330 1.91 3.63 40.87
CA ARG A 330 2.67 4.53 39.98
C ARG A 330 3.06 5.87 40.59
N PHE A 331 2.40 6.34 41.65
CA PHE A 331 2.74 7.62 42.29
C PHE A 331 3.98 7.55 43.20
N GLY A 332 4.46 6.35 43.53
CA GLY A 332 5.59 6.15 44.44
C GLY A 332 6.95 5.89 43.79
N MET A 333 7.02 5.62 42.47
CA MET A 333 8.17 5.02 41.75
C MET A 333 9.56 5.51 42.25
N PRO A 334 10.17 4.82 43.22
CA PRO A 334 11.37 5.33 43.85
C PRO A 334 12.57 5.02 42.97
N ILE A 335 13.46 6.01 42.84
CA ILE A 335 14.78 5.84 42.24
C ILE A 335 15.74 5.48 43.39
N LEU A 336 16.31 4.27 43.36
CA LEU A 336 17.11 3.69 44.43
C LEU A 336 18.45 3.18 43.91
N PRO A 337 19.54 3.16 44.71
CA PRO A 337 19.62 3.58 46.10
C PRO A 337 19.68 5.11 46.28
N LEU A 338 19.47 5.56 47.52
CA LEU A 338 19.60 6.94 47.99
C LEU A 338 20.94 7.15 48.74
N ASP A 339 21.20 8.37 49.19
CA ASP A 339 22.45 8.79 49.83
C ASP A 339 22.78 8.04 51.14
N SER A 340 21.78 7.41 51.77
CA SER A 340 21.97 6.58 52.96
C SER A 340 21.21 5.26 52.89
N ALA A 341 21.77 4.21 53.51
CA ALA A 341 21.15 2.88 53.53
C ALA A 341 19.80 2.88 54.25
N GLU A 342 19.65 3.73 55.27
CA GLU A 342 18.43 3.88 56.06
C GLU A 342 17.29 4.44 55.22
N GLN A 343 17.54 5.52 54.45
CA GLN A 343 16.56 6.11 53.54
C GLN A 343 16.18 5.15 52.40
N THR A 344 17.16 4.46 51.81
CA THR A 344 16.89 3.44 50.78
C THR A 344 16.01 2.32 51.33
N LEU A 345 16.29 1.85 52.55
CA LEU A 345 15.52 0.78 53.18
C LEU A 345 14.11 1.22 53.56
N GLU A 346 13.95 2.46 54.03
CA GLU A 346 12.63 3.07 54.30
C GLU A 346 11.78 3.14 53.04
N GLN A 347 12.36 3.57 51.91
CA GLN A 347 11.68 3.57 50.63
C GLN A 347 11.31 2.15 50.17
N ILE A 348 12.24 1.19 50.26
CA ILE A 348 11.95 -0.23 49.96
C ILE A 348 10.79 -0.77 50.82
N ASN A 349 10.70 -0.38 52.09
CA ASN A 349 9.61 -0.80 52.98
C ASN A 349 8.25 -0.22 52.59
N SER A 350 8.24 0.92 51.90
CA SER A 350 7.00 1.55 51.44
C SER A 350 6.43 0.91 50.17
N ILE A 351 7.23 0.09 49.47
CA ILE A 351 6.79 -0.63 48.28
C ILE A 351 5.83 -1.76 48.68
N PRO A 352 4.60 -1.81 48.14
CA PRO A 352 3.57 -2.75 48.57
C PRO A 352 3.75 -4.15 47.94
N PHE A 353 4.83 -4.86 48.31
CA PHE A 353 5.05 -6.25 47.91
C PHE A 353 3.94 -7.19 48.46
N GLY A 354 3.45 -8.14 47.66
CA GLY A 354 2.56 -9.22 48.12
C GLY A 354 1.08 -9.20 47.66
N ARG A 355 0.75 -8.56 46.52
CA ARG A 355 -0.62 -8.53 45.94
C ARG A 355 -0.76 -9.21 44.56
N ASP A 356 0.01 -10.27 44.28
CA ASP A 356 0.15 -10.86 42.93
C ASP A 356 0.65 -9.87 41.85
N VAL A 357 1.25 -8.75 42.28
CA VAL A 357 1.84 -7.73 41.41
C VAL A 357 3.36 -7.93 41.36
N GLU A 358 3.88 -8.21 40.18
CA GLU A 358 5.32 -8.23 39.92
C GLU A 358 5.88 -6.80 39.78
N PHE A 359 7.12 -6.58 40.22
CA PHE A 359 7.82 -5.31 40.05
C PHE A 359 9.01 -5.47 39.11
N VAL A 360 9.23 -4.47 38.26
CA VAL A 360 10.40 -4.33 37.41
C VAL A 360 11.34 -3.32 38.05
N VAL A 361 12.58 -3.74 38.30
CA VAL A 361 13.69 -2.88 38.70
C VAL A 361 14.54 -2.64 37.47
N GLN A 362 14.64 -1.39 37.03
CA GLN A 362 15.31 -1.00 35.79
C GLN A 362 16.32 0.11 36.04
N GLU A 363 17.52 0.00 35.48
CA GLU A 363 18.54 1.05 35.54
C GLU A 363 17.95 2.39 35.07
N PHE A 364 18.13 3.42 35.88
CA PHE A 364 17.71 4.76 35.56
C PHE A 364 18.81 5.44 34.74
N ILE A 365 18.58 5.52 33.42
CA ILE A 365 19.53 6.10 32.48
C ILE A 365 19.34 7.63 32.46
N HIS A 366 20.33 8.37 32.97
CA HIS A 366 20.39 9.82 32.82
C HIS A 366 20.92 10.18 31.43
N GLY A 367 20.05 10.67 30.54
CA GLY A 367 20.43 10.95 29.16
C GLY A 367 19.40 11.76 28.38
N GLU A 368 19.81 12.23 27.21
CA GLU A 368 18.90 12.81 26.22
C GLU A 368 18.16 11.70 25.48
N GLU A 369 16.89 11.96 25.16
CA GLU A 369 16.03 11.02 24.45
C GLU A 369 16.04 11.30 22.94
N TYR A 370 16.13 10.23 22.17
CA TYR A 370 16.13 10.26 20.71
C TYR A 370 15.14 9.23 20.17
N CYS A 371 14.46 9.57 19.09
CA CYS A 371 13.57 8.66 18.38
C CYS A 371 14.07 8.40 16.96
N THR A 372 13.70 7.25 16.42
CA THR A 372 14.07 6.84 15.06
C THR A 372 12.84 6.47 14.25
N HIS A 373 12.97 6.48 12.93
CA HIS A 373 11.99 5.86 12.05
C HIS A 373 12.68 5.14 10.90
N ALA A 374 12.23 3.91 10.65
CA ALA A 374 12.74 3.06 9.59
C ALA A 374 11.61 2.45 8.76
N LEU A 375 11.82 2.42 7.44
CA LEU A 375 11.08 1.58 6.51
C LEU A 375 11.92 0.33 6.22
N VAL A 376 11.34 -0.84 6.41
CA VAL A 376 12.00 -2.12 6.19
C VAL A 376 11.29 -2.89 5.08
N VAL A 377 12.05 -3.45 4.15
CA VAL A 377 11.52 -4.33 3.11
C VAL A 377 12.39 -5.57 3.03
N ARG A 378 11.79 -6.73 3.26
CA ARG A 378 12.43 -8.06 3.22
C ARG A 378 13.71 -8.14 4.06
N GLY A 379 13.59 -7.79 5.34
CA GLY A 379 14.70 -7.84 6.31
C GLY A 379 15.80 -6.81 6.06
N ARG A 380 15.54 -5.78 5.24
CA ARG A 380 16.53 -4.72 4.93
C ARG A 380 15.93 -3.34 5.20
N VAL A 381 16.68 -2.51 5.93
CA VAL A 381 16.34 -1.10 6.12
C VAL A 381 16.46 -0.38 4.77
N ARG A 382 15.36 0.20 4.29
CA ARG A 382 15.26 0.95 3.01
C ARG A 382 15.14 2.43 3.22
N ALA A 383 14.65 2.86 4.38
CA ALA A 383 14.73 4.24 4.81
C ALA A 383 15.00 4.32 6.31
N PHE A 384 15.75 5.33 6.74
CA PHE A 384 16.10 5.52 8.14
C PHE A 384 16.31 7.00 8.46
N VAL A 385 15.81 7.43 9.60
CA VAL A 385 16.11 8.73 10.21
C VAL A 385 16.16 8.60 11.71
N ALA A 386 17.03 9.39 12.35
CA ALA A 386 17.10 9.58 13.79
C ALA A 386 16.99 11.07 14.12
N CYS A 387 16.33 11.42 15.22
CA CYS A 387 16.22 12.79 15.71
C CYS A 387 16.06 12.84 17.23
N PRO A 388 16.36 13.98 17.88
CA PRO A 388 16.00 14.18 19.28
C PRO A 388 14.49 14.04 19.48
N SER A 389 14.06 13.43 20.57
CA SER A 389 12.65 13.37 20.96
C SER A 389 12.14 14.78 21.31
N SER A 390 10.87 15.06 21.04
CA SER A 390 10.24 16.37 21.32
C SER A 390 8.90 16.18 22.02
N GLY A 391 8.69 16.90 23.14
CA GLY A 391 7.43 16.92 23.87
C GLY A 391 6.30 17.67 23.16
N VAL A 392 6.62 18.43 22.10
CA VAL A 392 5.63 19.04 21.20
C VAL A 392 5.72 18.30 19.87
N LEU A 393 4.73 17.43 19.63
CA LEU A 393 4.57 16.68 18.39
C LEU A 393 4.64 17.69 17.22
N MET A 394 5.69 17.60 16.39
CA MET A 394 5.96 18.33 15.11
C MET A 394 7.23 19.22 15.06
N HIS A 395 8.04 19.33 16.12
CA HIS A 395 9.36 20.02 16.06
C HIS A 395 10.55 19.04 15.93
N TYR A 396 10.59 18.23 14.88
CA TYR A 396 11.70 17.29 14.66
C TYR A 396 12.81 17.88 13.79
N ALA A 397 14.06 17.62 14.15
CA ALA A 397 15.23 17.92 13.32
C ALA A 397 16.08 16.65 13.16
N ALA A 398 16.33 16.25 11.91
CA ALA A 398 17.11 15.04 11.62
C ALA A 398 18.57 15.18 12.10
N LEU A 399 19.09 14.12 12.72
CA LEU A 399 20.53 13.97 12.92
C LEU A 399 21.22 13.89 11.55
N LYS A 400 22.45 14.40 11.49
CA LYS A 400 23.29 14.22 10.30
C LYS A 400 23.54 12.74 10.08
N SER A 401 23.35 12.25 8.85
CA SER A 401 23.53 10.85 8.47
C SER A 401 24.91 10.30 8.85
N GLU A 402 25.95 11.14 8.70
CA GLU A 402 27.34 10.79 9.01
C GLU A 402 27.69 10.79 10.50
N SER A 403 26.79 11.28 11.37
CA SER A 403 27.08 11.37 12.80
C SER A 403 27.25 9.97 13.43
N PRO A 404 28.21 9.79 14.36
CA PRO A 404 28.41 8.52 15.05
C PRO A 404 27.13 8.00 15.74
N LEU A 405 26.34 8.90 16.31
CA LEU A 405 25.07 8.58 16.97
C LEU A 405 24.03 8.01 15.98
N ASN A 406 23.86 8.65 14.81
CA ASN A 406 22.97 8.15 13.76
C ASN A 406 23.42 6.77 13.25
N LYS A 407 24.72 6.58 13.03
CA LYS A 407 25.29 5.28 12.60
C LYS A 407 25.05 4.19 13.63
N LYS A 408 25.15 4.49 14.93
CA LYS A 408 24.91 3.53 16.00
C LYS A 408 23.44 3.12 16.12
N MET A 409 22.51 4.08 15.99
CA MET A 409 21.06 3.81 15.98
C MET A 409 20.61 3.05 14.72
N LEU A 410 21.23 3.34 13.56
CA LEU A 410 21.01 2.57 12.34
C LEU A 410 21.49 1.12 12.52
N HIS A 411 22.70 0.92 13.05
CA HIS A 411 23.24 -0.42 13.28
C HIS A 411 22.37 -1.25 14.26
N PHE A 412 21.85 -0.61 15.32
CA PHE A 412 20.88 -1.24 16.21
C PHE A 412 19.64 -1.68 15.43
N THR A 413 19.07 -0.78 14.63
CA THR A 413 17.87 -1.04 13.81
C THR A 413 18.09 -2.19 12.84
N GLU A 414 19.22 -2.20 12.13
CA GLU A 414 19.60 -3.26 11.20
C GLU A 414 19.76 -4.62 11.91
N THR A 415 20.34 -4.63 13.11
CA THR A 415 20.53 -5.86 13.89
C THR A 415 19.20 -6.45 14.34
N VAL A 416 18.28 -5.63 14.84
CA VAL A 416 16.93 -6.07 15.22
C VAL A 416 16.17 -6.58 13.99
N VAL A 417 16.21 -5.84 12.89
CA VAL A 417 15.55 -6.23 11.64
C VAL A 417 16.08 -7.53 11.05
N ALA A 418 17.41 -7.74 11.09
CA ALA A 418 18.04 -8.96 10.56
C ALA A 418 17.58 -10.23 11.30
N SER A 419 17.24 -10.12 12.59
CA SER A 419 16.67 -11.25 13.37
C SER A 419 15.33 -11.75 12.83
N GLY A 420 14.63 -10.88 12.07
CA GLY A 420 13.35 -11.15 11.42
C GLY A 420 13.38 -11.97 10.13
N GLY A 421 14.56 -12.03 9.49
CA GLY A 421 14.75 -12.61 8.17
C GLY A 421 13.98 -11.90 7.04
N ASP A 422 13.93 -12.56 5.88
CA ASP A 422 13.37 -12.00 4.62
C ASP A 422 11.86 -11.70 4.69
N MET A 423 11.16 -12.18 5.71
CA MET A 423 9.73 -11.94 5.90
C MET A 423 9.44 -10.64 6.66
N TRP A 424 10.45 -9.94 7.16
CA TRP A 424 10.28 -8.70 7.90
C TRP A 424 10.13 -7.51 6.95
N THR A 425 8.90 -7.07 6.71
CA THR A 425 8.56 -5.93 5.84
C THR A 425 7.58 -5.04 6.59
N GLY A 426 7.84 -3.73 6.70
CA GLY A 426 6.99 -2.83 7.48
C GLY A 426 7.72 -1.60 8.01
N HIS A 427 7.00 -0.79 8.78
CA HIS A 427 7.54 0.39 9.45
C HIS A 427 7.90 0.05 10.91
N VAL A 428 9.04 0.55 11.38
CA VAL A 428 9.48 0.38 12.76
C VAL A 428 10.20 1.62 13.25
N SER A 429 10.00 1.94 14.52
CA SER A 429 10.59 3.08 15.20
C SER A 429 11.08 2.66 16.57
N PHE A 430 12.24 3.17 16.97
CA PHE A 430 12.83 2.91 18.28
C PHE A 430 13.14 4.22 18.98
N ASP A 431 12.87 4.26 20.28
CA ASP A 431 13.25 5.34 21.17
C ASP A 431 14.46 4.90 22.01
N PHE A 432 15.39 5.82 22.20
CA PHE A 432 16.67 5.60 22.86
C PHE A 432 16.95 6.68 23.90
N LEU A 433 17.57 6.27 25.01
CA LEU A 433 18.29 7.18 25.90
C LEU A 433 19.79 7.11 25.60
N VAL A 434 20.44 8.27 25.55
CA VAL A 434 21.88 8.39 25.26
C VAL A 434 22.58 8.95 26.49
N LYS A 435 23.51 8.20 27.08
CA LYS A 435 24.30 8.70 28.23
C LYS A 435 25.24 9.82 27.76
N PRO A 436 25.35 10.94 28.48
CA PRO A 436 26.28 12.01 28.13
C PRO A 436 27.72 11.55 28.33
N SER A 437 28.45 11.34 27.25
CA SER A 437 29.88 11.06 27.29
C SER A 437 30.67 12.36 27.47
N GLY A 438 31.65 12.35 28.39
CA GLY A 438 32.45 13.51 28.76
C GLY A 438 33.06 14.21 27.54
N HIS A 439 33.08 15.55 27.59
CA HIS A 439 33.50 16.43 26.50
C HIS A 439 34.88 16.09 25.91
N SER A 440 34.92 15.38 24.78
CA SER A 440 36.09 15.31 23.90
C SER A 440 35.64 15.40 22.44
N GLN A 441 36.33 16.23 21.65
CA GLN A 441 35.93 16.62 20.28
C GLN A 441 36.18 15.54 19.20
N GLN A 442 36.45 14.29 19.61
CA GLN A 442 36.60 13.14 18.72
C GLN A 442 36.02 11.90 19.41
N GLN A 443 34.69 11.79 19.46
CA GLN A 443 34.02 10.57 19.91
C GLN A 443 33.96 9.56 18.77
N SER A 444 34.50 8.37 19.01
CA SER A 444 34.30 7.22 18.13
C SER A 444 32.89 6.64 18.33
N THR A 445 32.41 5.81 17.41
CA THR A 445 31.13 5.08 17.57
C THR A 445 31.13 4.15 18.80
N GLU A 446 32.30 3.74 19.28
CA GLU A 446 32.43 2.83 20.42
C GLU A 446 32.15 3.54 21.76
N ASP A 447 32.41 4.85 21.86
CA ASP A 447 32.31 5.62 23.10
C ASP A 447 30.88 6.11 23.45
N ILE A 448 29.90 5.88 22.57
CA ILE A 448 28.52 6.36 22.72
C ILE A 448 27.62 5.23 23.22
N GLU A 449 27.14 5.28 24.45
CA GLU A 449 26.18 4.27 24.94
C GLU A 449 24.75 4.70 24.61
N ILE A 450 24.05 3.87 23.82
CA ILE A 450 22.62 4.03 23.52
C ILE A 450 21.85 2.89 24.20
N PHE A 451 20.72 3.24 24.81
CA PHE A 451 19.85 2.30 25.51
C PHE A 451 18.45 2.36 24.90
N PRO A 452 17.96 1.29 24.24
CA PRO A 452 16.60 1.26 23.73
C PRO A 452 15.61 1.27 24.90
N ILE A 453 14.54 2.06 24.78
CA ILE A 453 13.50 2.18 25.81
C ILE A 453 12.12 1.71 25.32
N GLU A 454 11.84 1.89 24.04
CA GLU A 454 10.55 1.57 23.44
C GLU A 454 10.71 1.25 21.95
N CYS A 455 9.84 0.38 21.45
CA CYS A 455 9.66 0.15 20.03
C CYS A 455 8.21 0.45 19.65
N ASN A 456 8.07 1.23 18.59
CA ASN A 456 6.84 1.51 17.90
C ASN A 456 6.85 0.74 16.57
N PRO A 457 6.28 -0.49 16.49
CA PRO A 457 6.27 -1.31 15.27
C PRO A 457 5.22 -0.83 14.25
N ARG A 458 5.24 0.47 13.98
CA ARG A 458 4.28 1.21 13.15
C ARG A 458 4.90 2.52 12.68
N VAL A 459 4.15 3.26 11.87
CA VAL A 459 4.56 4.60 11.46
C VAL A 459 4.64 5.54 12.67
N HIS A 460 5.77 6.25 12.78
CA HIS A 460 6.02 7.27 13.80
C HIS A 460 6.08 8.65 13.15
N THR A 461 5.76 9.70 13.89
CA THR A 461 5.76 11.09 13.41
C THR A 461 7.12 11.53 12.84
N ALA A 462 8.23 10.95 13.29
CA ALA A 462 9.57 11.18 12.73
C ALA A 462 9.69 10.82 11.23
N VAL A 463 8.75 10.04 10.66
CA VAL A 463 8.68 9.73 9.21
C VAL A 463 8.70 10.98 8.33
N VAL A 464 8.19 12.12 8.82
CA VAL A 464 8.15 13.38 8.06
C VAL A 464 9.55 13.89 7.68
N LEU A 465 10.58 13.47 8.41
CA LEU A 465 11.98 13.79 8.12
C LEU A 465 12.56 12.97 6.96
N LEU A 466 11.91 11.89 6.53
CA LEU A 466 12.34 11.13 5.35
C LEU A 466 12.13 11.92 4.05
N VAL A 467 11.22 12.90 4.04
CA VAL A 467 11.01 13.80 2.89
C VAL A 467 12.24 14.69 2.63
N THR A 468 13.03 14.97 3.66
CA THR A 468 14.25 15.80 3.58
C THR A 468 15.54 14.99 3.56
N THR A 469 15.49 13.68 3.83
CA THR A 469 16.67 12.82 3.92
C THR A 469 16.69 11.86 2.72
N ALA A 470 17.04 12.39 1.55
CA ALA A 470 17.31 11.57 0.38
C ALA A 470 18.40 10.54 0.73
N MET A 471 18.10 9.26 0.45
CA MET A 471 18.95 8.10 0.64
C MET A 471 20.42 8.38 0.27
N ALA A 472 21.28 8.46 1.28
CA ALA A 472 22.72 8.40 1.10
C ALA A 472 23.14 6.93 0.86
N SER A 473 22.91 6.45 -0.35
CA SER A 473 23.78 5.44 -0.98
C SER A 473 24.27 6.09 -2.28
N SER A 474 25.59 6.13 -2.50
CA SER A 474 26.29 6.67 -3.68
C SER A 474 25.37 6.97 -4.88
N MET A 475 25.24 8.25 -5.29
CA MET A 475 24.29 8.65 -6.33
C MET A 475 24.38 7.74 -7.57
N PRO A 476 23.34 6.93 -7.87
CA PRO A 476 23.40 5.94 -8.95
C PRO A 476 23.27 6.56 -10.34
N TYR A 477 23.07 7.88 -10.42
CA TYR A 477 22.95 8.62 -11.67
C TYR A 477 24.14 9.54 -11.84
N ASP A 478 24.92 9.28 -12.87
CA ASP A 478 26.10 10.05 -13.22
C ASP A 478 26.00 10.48 -14.68
N THR A 479 26.15 11.77 -14.96
CA THR A 479 25.95 12.31 -16.32
C THR A 479 27.02 11.82 -17.29
N ASP A 480 28.24 11.59 -16.81
CA ASP A 480 29.36 11.17 -17.66
C ASP A 480 29.28 9.67 -17.95
N ARG A 481 28.91 8.85 -16.95
CA ARG A 481 28.58 7.42 -17.17
C ARG A 481 27.36 7.25 -18.07
N GLY A 482 26.34 8.09 -17.91
CA GLY A 482 25.15 8.07 -18.76
C GLY A 482 25.43 8.46 -20.22
N ASP A 483 26.56 9.09 -20.51
CA ASP A 483 27.03 9.39 -21.87
C ASP A 483 28.04 8.36 -22.40
N GLU A 484 28.47 7.41 -21.56
CA GLU A 484 29.37 6.34 -21.97
C GLU A 484 28.65 5.41 -22.94
N GLU A 485 29.29 5.15 -24.08
CA GLU A 485 28.78 4.23 -25.08
C GLU A 485 29.32 2.83 -24.79
N HIS A 486 28.41 1.89 -24.56
CA HIS A 486 28.67 0.49 -24.39
C HIS A 486 28.36 -0.26 -25.68
N ILE A 487 29.07 -1.37 -25.90
CA ILE A 487 28.89 -2.23 -27.08
C ILE A 487 28.52 -3.63 -26.59
N LEU A 488 27.37 -4.11 -27.05
CA LEU A 488 26.95 -5.50 -26.90
C LEU A 488 27.26 -6.26 -28.19
N ASP A 489 28.04 -7.33 -28.09
CA ASP A 489 28.25 -8.26 -29.20
C ASP A 489 27.00 -9.13 -29.38
N LEU A 490 26.52 -9.18 -30.62
CA LEU A 490 25.36 -9.96 -31.06
C LEU A 490 25.84 -11.11 -31.97
N PRO A 491 25.00 -12.15 -32.19
CA PRO A 491 25.32 -13.21 -33.14
C PRO A 491 25.67 -12.70 -34.56
N ASN A 492 26.47 -13.47 -35.30
CA ASN A 492 26.94 -13.17 -36.65
C ASN A 492 27.82 -11.90 -36.74
N ASP A 493 28.69 -11.67 -35.75
CA ASP A 493 29.61 -10.52 -35.68
C ASP A 493 28.91 -9.15 -35.74
N ARG A 494 27.61 -9.11 -35.40
CA ARG A 494 26.85 -7.87 -35.26
C ARG A 494 27.12 -7.25 -33.88
N ARG A 495 26.93 -5.95 -33.77
CA ARG A 495 27.10 -5.20 -32.53
C ARG A 495 25.94 -4.25 -32.31
N LEU A 496 25.55 -4.04 -31.06
CA LEU A 496 24.58 -3.06 -30.64
C LEU A 496 25.24 -2.07 -29.67
N ALA A 497 25.30 -0.80 -30.07
CA ALA A 497 25.74 0.26 -29.19
C ALA A 497 24.58 0.75 -28.33
N PHE A 498 24.83 1.07 -27.06
CA PHE A 498 23.84 1.61 -26.13
C PHE A 498 24.49 2.46 -25.04
N ALA A 499 23.72 3.34 -24.41
CA ALA A 499 24.08 4.03 -23.18
C ALA A 499 23.08 3.69 -22.08
N HIS A 500 23.50 3.71 -20.82
CA HIS A 500 22.59 3.46 -19.71
C HIS A 500 23.01 4.19 -18.43
N ASN A 501 22.06 4.42 -17.52
CA ASN A 501 22.29 5.16 -16.28
C ASN A 501 21.29 4.76 -15.19
N GLY A 502 21.69 4.85 -13.93
CA GLY A 502 20.88 4.41 -12.79
C GLY A 502 21.31 3.06 -12.20
N PRO A 503 20.59 2.58 -11.17
CA PRO A 503 20.98 1.38 -10.43
C PRO A 503 20.82 0.12 -11.29
N PRO A 504 21.85 -0.73 -11.46
CA PRO A 504 21.73 -1.99 -12.20
C PRO A 504 20.77 -2.99 -11.53
N THR A 505 20.53 -2.83 -10.22
CA THR A 505 19.56 -3.64 -9.45
C THR A 505 18.14 -3.08 -9.51
N SER A 506 17.87 -2.06 -10.34
CA SER A 506 16.53 -1.49 -10.43
C SER A 506 15.56 -2.50 -11.00
N ARG A 507 14.38 -2.59 -10.38
CA ARG A 507 13.26 -3.39 -10.90
C ARG A 507 12.34 -2.60 -11.84
N THR A 508 12.65 -1.34 -12.08
CA THR A 508 11.94 -0.47 -13.02
C THR A 508 12.90 -0.01 -14.11
N VAL A 509 12.60 -0.36 -15.35
CA VAL A 509 13.46 -0.11 -16.50
C VAL A 509 12.77 0.86 -17.44
N VAL A 510 13.52 1.82 -17.99
CA VAL A 510 13.09 2.62 -19.14
C VAL A 510 13.95 2.24 -20.34
N LEU A 511 13.31 1.89 -21.45
CA LEU A 511 13.94 1.74 -22.75
C LEU A 511 13.59 2.96 -23.61
N PHE A 512 14.57 3.82 -23.90
CA PHE A 512 14.36 5.07 -24.63
C PHE A 512 15.07 5.06 -25.99
N PHE A 513 14.31 5.18 -27.08
CA PHE A 513 14.82 5.26 -28.44
C PHE A 513 15.00 6.71 -28.91
N SER A 514 16.25 7.09 -29.20
CA SER A 514 16.59 8.40 -29.77
C SER A 514 16.07 8.56 -31.20
N GLY A 515 15.84 9.81 -31.62
CA GLY A 515 15.48 10.16 -32.99
C GLY A 515 16.64 10.06 -33.99
N LEU A 516 16.37 10.38 -35.26
CA LEU A 516 17.39 10.42 -36.31
C LEU A 516 18.52 11.40 -35.96
N MET A 517 19.72 11.09 -36.47
CA MET A 517 20.93 11.89 -36.24
C MET A 517 21.32 11.99 -34.77
N SER A 518 21.00 10.97 -33.99
CA SER A 518 21.39 10.86 -32.59
C SER A 518 21.81 9.43 -32.26
N VAL A 519 22.62 9.28 -31.22
CA VAL A 519 22.96 8.00 -30.62
C VAL A 519 22.17 7.82 -29.32
N GLY A 520 22.15 6.61 -28.77
CA GLY A 520 21.61 6.39 -27.44
C GLY A 520 22.34 7.25 -26.40
N THR A 521 21.60 7.91 -25.51
CA THR A 521 22.16 8.67 -24.38
C THR A 521 21.28 8.48 -23.15
N ALA A 522 21.93 8.37 -21.99
CA ALA A 522 21.32 8.30 -20.68
C ALA A 522 21.87 9.40 -19.75
N ARG A 523 22.41 10.48 -20.32
CA ARG A 523 22.99 11.62 -19.57
C ARG A 523 21.99 12.30 -18.67
N ASP A 524 20.84 12.66 -19.24
CA ASP A 524 19.85 13.53 -18.62
C ASP A 524 18.59 12.74 -18.23
N VAL A 525 18.75 11.76 -17.33
CA VAL A 525 17.59 11.02 -16.78
C VAL A 525 16.62 12.02 -16.10
N PRO A 526 15.32 12.01 -16.43
CA PRO A 526 14.32 12.91 -15.82
C PRO A 526 14.24 12.76 -14.31
N GLN A 527 13.92 13.85 -13.59
CA GLN A 527 13.85 13.83 -12.13
C GLN A 527 12.87 12.78 -11.57
N PRO A 528 11.62 12.66 -12.07
CA PRO A 528 10.70 11.63 -11.58
C PRO A 528 11.23 10.20 -11.77
N CYS A 529 11.95 9.94 -12.86
CA CYS A 529 12.60 8.65 -13.10
C CYS A 529 13.73 8.38 -12.10
N ARG A 530 14.52 9.42 -11.77
CA ARG A 530 15.58 9.30 -10.76
C ARG A 530 15.02 8.98 -9.38
N GLU A 531 13.95 9.66 -8.99
CA GLU A 531 13.24 9.46 -7.72
C GLU A 531 12.66 8.06 -7.59
N LEU A 532 12.18 7.48 -8.70
CA LEU A 532 11.74 6.08 -8.78
C LEU A 532 12.89 5.05 -8.81
N GLY A 533 14.15 5.49 -8.89
CA GLY A 533 15.28 4.58 -8.99
C GLY A 533 15.35 3.80 -10.32
N VAL A 534 14.81 4.35 -11.41
CA VAL A 534 14.79 3.73 -12.75
C VAL A 534 16.20 3.42 -13.29
N HIS A 535 16.36 2.25 -13.89
CA HIS A 535 17.48 1.98 -14.79
C HIS A 535 17.10 2.43 -16.21
N TRP A 536 17.71 3.52 -16.67
CA TRP A 536 17.47 4.11 -17.99
C TRP A 536 18.43 3.51 -19.01
N ILE A 537 17.89 2.92 -20.08
CA ILE A 537 18.63 2.26 -21.15
C ILE A 537 18.26 2.91 -22.47
N ALA A 538 19.27 3.35 -23.23
CA ALA A 538 19.09 4.01 -24.52
C ALA A 538 19.95 3.33 -25.59
N PRO A 539 19.38 2.42 -26.40
CA PRO A 539 20.10 1.80 -27.51
C PRO A 539 20.27 2.76 -28.69
N THR A 540 21.39 2.64 -29.39
CA THR A 540 21.62 3.27 -30.69
C THR A 540 21.02 2.38 -31.78
N LEU A 541 20.18 2.97 -32.64
CA LEU A 541 19.40 2.25 -33.64
C LEU A 541 20.26 1.42 -34.63
N PRO A 542 19.73 0.31 -35.18
CA PRO A 542 20.45 -0.52 -36.14
C PRO A 542 20.97 0.28 -37.35
N GLY A 543 22.23 0.03 -37.73
CA GLY A 543 22.87 0.69 -38.85
C GLY A 543 23.19 2.18 -38.62
N MET A 544 23.16 2.64 -37.37
CA MET A 544 23.57 3.99 -36.95
C MET A 544 24.69 3.91 -35.93
N GLY A 545 25.58 4.90 -35.95
CA GLY A 545 26.70 5.01 -35.03
C GLY A 545 27.61 3.79 -35.06
N ASN A 546 27.81 3.18 -33.89
CA ASN A 546 28.60 1.96 -33.74
C ASN A 546 27.73 0.68 -33.72
N SER A 547 26.41 0.79 -33.89
CA SER A 547 25.52 -0.36 -34.07
C SER A 547 25.60 -0.89 -35.50
N SER A 548 25.77 -2.20 -35.65
CA SER A 548 25.72 -2.87 -36.94
C SER A 548 24.33 -2.73 -37.59
N ALA A 549 24.27 -2.79 -38.92
CA ALA A 549 23.01 -2.99 -39.62
C ALA A 549 22.32 -4.28 -39.15
N ARG A 550 20.99 -4.35 -39.31
CA ARG A 550 20.23 -5.55 -38.99
C ARG A 550 20.60 -6.72 -39.90
N ALA A 551 20.36 -7.95 -39.44
CA ALA A 551 20.54 -9.13 -40.28
C ALA A 551 19.53 -9.10 -41.46
N SER A 552 19.98 -9.51 -42.64
CA SER A 552 19.13 -9.62 -43.83
C SER A 552 18.20 -10.82 -43.73
N GLY A 553 16.92 -10.65 -44.12
CA GLY A 553 15.92 -11.72 -44.20
C GLY A 553 14.76 -11.61 -43.21
N ASP A 554 14.96 -11.01 -42.04
CA ASP A 554 13.89 -10.79 -41.06
C ASP A 554 13.14 -9.48 -41.31
N SER A 555 11.88 -9.40 -40.86
CA SER A 555 11.18 -8.12 -40.73
C SER A 555 11.89 -7.24 -39.69
N TYR A 556 11.81 -5.92 -39.86
CA TYR A 556 12.56 -5.00 -39.01
C TYR A 556 12.19 -5.14 -37.51
N TYR A 557 10.89 -5.25 -37.20
CA TYR A 557 10.43 -5.36 -35.81
C TYR A 557 10.91 -6.65 -35.12
N VAL A 558 11.05 -7.76 -35.85
CA VAL A 558 11.56 -9.03 -35.30
C VAL A 558 13.05 -8.92 -35.03
N ALA A 559 13.82 -8.32 -35.95
CA ALA A 559 15.24 -8.07 -35.73
C ALA A 559 15.46 -7.12 -34.53
N LEU A 560 14.66 -6.06 -34.44
CA LEU A 560 14.69 -5.12 -33.31
C LEU A 560 14.36 -5.81 -31.98
N ALA A 561 13.25 -6.56 -31.92
CA ALA A 561 12.83 -7.28 -30.71
C ALA A 561 13.92 -8.24 -30.22
N ARG A 562 14.58 -8.95 -31.14
CA ARG A 562 15.70 -9.85 -30.82
C ARG A 562 16.90 -9.11 -30.24
N ASP A 563 17.31 -8.01 -30.88
CA ASP A 563 18.44 -7.22 -30.43
C ASP A 563 18.16 -6.58 -29.04
N ILE A 564 16.91 -6.13 -28.80
CA ILE A 564 16.48 -5.58 -27.50
C ILE A 564 16.33 -6.67 -26.44
N SER A 565 15.83 -7.86 -26.77
CA SER A 565 15.83 -9.01 -25.86
C SER A 565 17.25 -9.37 -25.43
N ALA A 566 18.19 -9.44 -26.37
CA ALA A 566 19.60 -9.67 -26.04
C ALA A 566 20.18 -8.58 -25.12
N LEU A 567 19.81 -7.32 -25.33
CA LEU A 567 20.23 -6.21 -24.46
C LEU A 567 19.64 -6.31 -23.05
N LEU A 568 18.36 -6.62 -22.94
CA LEU A 568 17.70 -6.80 -21.64
C LEU A 568 18.27 -8.02 -20.91
N ASP A 569 18.52 -9.14 -21.61
CA ASP A 569 19.12 -10.34 -21.02
C ASP A 569 20.57 -10.10 -20.57
N HIS A 570 21.32 -9.25 -21.30
CA HIS A 570 22.67 -8.86 -20.92
C HIS A 570 22.70 -8.05 -19.61
N LEU A 571 21.78 -7.10 -19.45
CA LEU A 571 21.71 -6.22 -18.28
C LEU A 571 20.95 -6.86 -17.10
N TYR A 572 20.02 -7.78 -17.39
CA TYR A 572 19.18 -8.49 -16.43
C TYR A 572 19.19 -10.00 -16.72
N PRO A 573 20.30 -10.70 -16.43
CA PRO A 573 20.38 -12.14 -16.61
C PRO A 573 19.33 -12.83 -15.72
N GLY A 574 18.29 -13.40 -16.32
CA GLY A 574 17.13 -13.99 -15.62
C GLY A 574 15.87 -13.12 -15.62
N GLY A 575 15.93 -11.91 -16.18
CA GLY A 575 14.79 -11.01 -16.33
C GLY A 575 14.36 -10.34 -15.02
N ASP A 576 15.29 -9.99 -14.14
CA ASP A 576 15.05 -9.48 -12.77
C ASP A 576 14.55 -8.02 -12.68
N PHE A 577 13.61 -7.62 -13.54
CA PHE A 577 12.84 -6.39 -13.44
C PHE A 577 11.33 -6.67 -13.45
N ASP A 578 10.52 -5.78 -12.89
CA ASP A 578 9.06 -5.91 -12.80
C ASP A 578 8.32 -5.02 -13.79
N ALA A 579 8.86 -3.82 -14.04
CA ALA A 579 8.23 -2.78 -14.84
C ALA A 579 9.16 -2.31 -15.95
N LEU A 580 8.64 -2.24 -17.17
CA LEU A 580 9.32 -1.72 -18.35
C LEU A 580 8.51 -0.56 -18.95
N TYR A 581 9.10 0.61 -19.05
CA TYR A 581 8.57 1.71 -19.84
C TYR A 581 9.29 1.73 -21.18
N VAL A 582 8.53 1.90 -22.26
CA VAL A 582 9.11 2.00 -23.61
C VAL A 582 8.82 3.37 -24.17
N ALA A 583 9.85 4.12 -24.52
CA ALA A 583 9.73 5.49 -24.94
C ALA A 583 10.55 5.76 -26.19
N GLY A 584 10.14 6.75 -26.98
CA GLY A 584 10.92 7.21 -28.11
C GLY A 584 10.66 8.66 -28.45
N GLY A 585 11.62 9.30 -29.11
CA GLY A 585 11.49 10.65 -29.63
C GLY A 585 11.67 10.73 -31.14
N SER A 586 10.82 11.51 -31.81
CA SER A 586 10.83 11.66 -33.28
C SER A 586 10.81 10.29 -33.96
N TYR A 587 11.75 9.98 -34.85
CA TYR A 587 11.86 8.65 -35.47
C TYR A 587 11.95 7.48 -34.48
N GLY A 588 12.56 7.68 -33.30
CA GLY A 588 12.65 6.66 -32.24
C GLY A 588 11.28 6.16 -31.75
N THR A 589 10.21 6.93 -31.98
CA THR A 589 8.83 6.50 -31.70
C THR A 589 8.39 5.30 -32.54
N VAL A 590 9.01 5.07 -33.71
CA VAL A 590 8.73 3.89 -34.54
C VAL A 590 9.19 2.63 -33.82
N GLN A 591 10.41 2.61 -33.29
CA GLN A 591 10.97 1.48 -32.55
C GLN A 591 10.26 1.26 -31.22
N ALA A 592 9.93 2.35 -30.52
CA ALA A 592 9.14 2.27 -29.28
C ALA A 592 7.79 1.57 -29.52
N GLN A 593 7.09 1.92 -30.59
CA GLN A 593 5.83 1.27 -30.97
C GLN A 593 6.02 -0.19 -31.38
N MET A 594 7.05 -0.49 -32.18
CA MET A 594 7.38 -1.88 -32.56
C MET A 594 7.58 -2.77 -31.35
N ILE A 595 8.32 -2.31 -30.33
CA ILE A 595 8.53 -3.06 -29.09
C ILE A 595 7.26 -3.12 -28.25
N PHE A 596 6.49 -2.03 -28.20
CA PHE A 596 5.25 -1.95 -27.43
C PHE A 596 4.19 -2.95 -27.93
N GLY A 597 3.97 -3.03 -29.24
CA GLY A 597 2.93 -3.88 -29.84
C GLY A 597 3.44 -5.21 -30.40
N ALA A 598 4.72 -5.55 -30.21
CA ALA A 598 5.26 -6.82 -30.66
C ALA A 598 4.53 -8.01 -30.00
N PRO A 599 4.17 -9.05 -30.76
CA PRO A 599 3.67 -10.30 -30.20
C PRO A 599 4.60 -10.85 -29.10
N TYR A 600 4.04 -11.36 -27.99
CA TYR A 600 4.84 -11.78 -26.83
C TYR A 600 5.72 -13.01 -27.09
N ASP A 601 5.46 -13.79 -28.13
CA ASP A 601 6.35 -14.85 -28.61
C ASP A 601 7.60 -14.28 -29.30
N VAL A 602 7.49 -13.10 -29.91
CA VAL A 602 8.60 -12.35 -30.50
C VAL A 602 9.34 -11.51 -29.45
N PHE A 603 8.61 -10.87 -28.53
CA PHE A 603 9.18 -10.06 -27.45
C PHE A 603 8.56 -10.41 -26.07
N PRO A 604 9.04 -11.46 -25.40
CA PRO A 604 8.47 -11.92 -24.12
C PRO A 604 8.50 -10.87 -23.00
N ALA A 605 9.52 -10.02 -22.96
CA ALA A 605 9.63 -8.90 -22.02
C ALA A 605 8.49 -7.87 -22.19
N GLY A 606 7.77 -7.88 -23.31
CA GLY A 606 6.61 -7.05 -23.57
C GLY A 606 5.51 -7.19 -22.51
N ARG A 607 5.39 -8.34 -21.85
CA ARG A 607 4.44 -8.56 -20.75
C ARG A 607 4.70 -7.67 -19.53
N LYS A 608 5.96 -7.23 -19.34
CA LYS A 608 6.36 -6.33 -18.26
C LYS A 608 6.21 -4.85 -18.63
N ILE A 609 5.76 -4.54 -19.85
CA ILE A 609 5.53 -3.16 -20.24
C ILE A 609 4.38 -2.58 -19.43
N VAL A 610 4.66 -1.50 -18.71
CA VAL A 610 3.67 -0.78 -17.90
C VAL A 610 3.19 0.52 -18.56
N GLY A 611 3.87 0.95 -19.62
CA GLY A 611 3.40 2.05 -20.44
C GLY A 611 4.35 2.46 -21.56
N CYS A 612 3.83 3.20 -22.54
CA CYS A 612 4.57 3.67 -23.71
C CYS A 612 4.49 5.19 -23.86
N MET A 613 5.59 5.83 -24.26
CA MET A 613 5.65 7.28 -24.48
C MET A 613 6.21 7.62 -25.87
N LEU A 614 5.46 8.43 -26.62
CA LEU A 614 5.77 8.79 -28.00
C LEU A 614 5.92 10.33 -28.12
N LEU A 615 7.15 10.83 -28.18
CA LEU A 615 7.43 12.26 -28.33
C LEU A 615 7.53 12.63 -29.82
N ALA A 616 6.62 13.46 -30.33
CA ALA A 616 6.48 13.78 -31.76
C ALA A 616 6.33 12.50 -32.62
N GLY A 617 5.28 11.73 -32.35
CA GLY A 617 5.14 10.35 -32.81
C GLY A 617 4.82 10.18 -34.30
N PHE A 618 5.46 9.19 -34.94
CA PHE A 618 5.15 8.73 -36.29
C PHE A 618 4.16 7.57 -36.26
N SER A 619 3.18 7.58 -37.16
CA SER A 619 2.25 6.46 -37.36
C SER A 619 2.83 5.40 -38.29
N PRO A 620 2.37 4.14 -38.20
CA PRO A 620 2.68 3.14 -39.22
C PRO A 620 2.00 3.49 -40.54
N PHE A 621 2.78 3.87 -41.56
CA PHE A 621 2.24 4.31 -42.85
C PHE A 621 1.48 3.20 -43.59
N LYS A 622 1.80 1.94 -43.28
CA LYS A 622 1.02 0.77 -43.73
C LYS A 622 -0.48 0.88 -43.38
N TYR A 623 -0.82 1.44 -42.23
CA TYR A 623 -2.20 1.57 -41.75
C TYR A 623 -2.74 3.01 -41.85
N HIS A 624 -1.86 4.01 -41.78
CA HIS A 624 -2.23 5.41 -41.96
C HIS A 624 -2.23 5.80 -43.45
N VAL A 625 -3.30 5.44 -44.17
CA VAL A 625 -3.41 5.68 -45.63
C VAL A 625 -3.22 7.17 -46.00
N GLU A 626 -3.70 8.10 -45.17
CA GLU A 626 -3.63 9.53 -45.44
C GLU A 626 -2.38 10.23 -44.86
N HIS A 627 -1.37 9.49 -44.41
CA HIS A 627 -0.15 10.01 -43.78
C HIS A 627 0.53 11.12 -44.60
N ALA A 628 0.45 11.06 -45.93
CA ALA A 628 1.04 12.05 -46.82
C ALA A 628 0.50 13.48 -46.59
N LYS A 629 -0.74 13.63 -46.06
CA LYS A 629 -1.33 14.95 -45.75
C LYS A 629 -0.72 15.61 -44.52
N SER A 630 -0.17 14.82 -43.61
CA SER A 630 0.47 15.29 -42.36
C SER A 630 1.97 15.58 -42.50
N LEU A 631 2.57 15.31 -43.67
CA LEU A 631 3.98 15.58 -43.93
C LEU A 631 4.16 16.97 -44.55
N ASN A 632 5.14 17.74 -44.05
CA ASN A 632 5.59 18.93 -44.77
C ASN A 632 6.34 18.51 -46.05
N TRP A 633 6.62 19.47 -46.93
CA TRP A 633 7.24 19.20 -48.24
C TRP A 633 8.57 18.43 -48.14
N GLN A 634 9.43 18.76 -47.17
CA GLN A 634 10.73 18.11 -46.98
C GLN A 634 10.56 16.66 -46.53
N THR A 635 9.75 16.42 -45.50
CA THR A 635 9.49 15.08 -44.95
C THR A 635 8.70 14.22 -45.94
N TRP A 636 7.77 14.80 -46.69
CA TRP A 636 7.02 14.13 -47.76
C TRP A 636 7.94 13.59 -48.85
N PHE A 637 8.94 14.38 -49.27
CA PHE A 637 9.91 13.91 -50.25
C PHE A 637 10.82 12.82 -49.66
N SER A 638 11.25 12.97 -48.40
CA SER A 638 12.21 12.08 -47.74
C SER A 638 11.64 10.71 -47.39
N VAL A 639 10.46 10.66 -46.76
CA VAL A 639 9.85 9.43 -46.22
C VAL A 639 8.42 9.20 -46.70
N GLY A 640 7.86 10.06 -47.54
CA GLY A 640 6.53 9.86 -48.13
C GLY A 640 6.57 9.05 -49.43
N PRO A 641 5.48 9.05 -50.22
CA PRO A 641 5.34 8.21 -51.41
C PRO A 641 6.50 8.25 -52.43
N PRO A 642 7.14 9.40 -52.76
CA PRO A 642 8.25 9.43 -53.71
C PRO A 642 9.41 8.51 -53.33
N SER A 643 9.66 8.38 -52.02
CA SER A 643 10.76 7.59 -51.48
C SER A 643 10.60 6.07 -51.70
N GLN A 644 9.37 5.62 -51.99
CA GLN A 644 9.02 4.22 -52.28
C GLN A 644 8.92 3.93 -53.80
N LEU A 645 8.83 4.97 -54.63
CA LEU A 645 8.68 4.83 -56.10
C LEU A 645 10.02 4.87 -56.84
N VAL A 646 11.06 5.43 -56.24
CA VAL A 646 12.38 5.57 -56.85
C VAL A 646 13.25 4.34 -56.51
N PRO A 647 13.67 3.54 -57.50
CA PRO A 647 14.38 2.29 -57.25
C PRO A 647 15.78 2.52 -56.65
N PHE A 648 16.33 1.46 -56.04
CA PHE A 648 17.70 1.42 -55.48
C PHE A 648 17.96 2.43 -54.35
N HIS A 649 16.92 2.92 -53.69
CA HIS A 649 16.98 3.95 -52.65
C HIS A 649 17.75 5.19 -53.12
N LEU A 650 17.66 5.54 -54.41
CA LEU A 650 18.45 6.63 -55.01
C LEU A 650 18.20 7.95 -54.29
N LEU A 651 16.96 8.21 -53.87
CA LEU A 651 16.59 9.43 -53.17
C LEU A 651 17.24 9.52 -51.78
N GLN A 652 17.19 8.44 -51.01
CA GLN A 652 17.80 8.34 -49.68
C GLN A 652 19.33 8.40 -49.78
N ARG A 653 19.93 7.79 -50.81
CA ARG A 653 21.37 7.84 -51.10
C ARG A 653 21.86 9.24 -51.49
N LEU A 654 21.07 9.99 -52.25
CA LEU A 654 21.39 11.39 -52.57
C LEU A 654 21.30 12.27 -51.31
N THR A 655 20.22 12.11 -50.54
CA THR A 655 20.02 12.84 -49.28
C THR A 655 21.12 12.53 -48.28
N SER A 656 21.49 11.26 -48.10
CA SER A 656 22.59 10.87 -47.21
C SER A 656 23.92 11.47 -47.67
N THR A 657 24.20 11.53 -48.97
CA THR A 657 25.42 12.17 -49.49
C THR A 657 25.48 13.66 -49.15
N VAL A 658 24.36 14.37 -49.31
CA VAL A 658 24.27 15.80 -48.97
C VAL A 658 24.44 16.01 -47.46
N LEU A 659 23.75 15.24 -46.62
CA LEU A 659 23.84 15.37 -45.17
C LEU A 659 25.22 14.92 -44.64
N ALA A 660 25.81 13.87 -45.21
CA ALA A 660 27.17 13.44 -44.91
C ALA A 660 28.18 14.56 -45.15
N SER A 661 28.01 15.36 -46.21
CA SER A 661 28.89 16.51 -46.44
C SER A 661 28.83 17.55 -45.31
N LYS A 662 27.66 17.75 -44.68
CA LYS A 662 27.45 18.67 -43.55
C LYS A 662 28.00 18.09 -42.24
N PHE A 663 27.85 16.79 -42.02
CA PHE A 663 28.30 16.11 -40.79
C PHE A 663 29.76 15.63 -40.83
N LYS A 664 30.51 15.96 -41.89
CA LYS A 664 31.97 15.74 -41.93
C LYS A 664 32.72 16.55 -40.87
N THR A 665 32.20 17.70 -40.48
CA THR A 665 32.81 18.58 -39.48
C THR A 665 31.81 18.91 -38.38
N LEU A 666 32.33 19.16 -37.18
CA LEU A 666 31.52 19.57 -36.04
C LEU A 666 30.80 20.90 -36.32
N ASP A 667 31.46 21.85 -36.97
CA ASP A 667 30.87 23.15 -37.32
C ASP A 667 29.75 23.02 -38.35
N GLY A 668 29.92 22.17 -39.37
CA GLY A 668 28.85 21.90 -40.34
C GLY A 668 27.62 21.23 -39.69
N ALA A 669 27.83 20.38 -38.69
CA ALA A 669 26.75 19.80 -37.87
C ALA A 669 26.06 20.85 -36.98
N LYS A 670 26.84 21.73 -36.31
CA LYS A 670 26.30 22.86 -35.51
C LYS A 670 25.44 23.79 -36.38
N ASP A 671 25.93 24.18 -37.55
CA ASP A 671 25.21 25.05 -38.49
C ASP A 671 23.90 24.41 -38.97
N PHE A 672 23.93 23.12 -39.29
CA PHE A 672 22.73 22.38 -39.68
C PHE A 672 21.69 22.34 -38.56
N LEU A 673 22.10 22.01 -37.32
CA LEU A 673 21.19 21.96 -36.18
C LEU A 673 20.63 23.33 -35.83
N ASN A 674 21.46 24.39 -35.89
CA ASN A 674 21.02 25.76 -35.69
C ASN A 674 19.92 26.15 -36.67
N GLN A 675 20.12 25.92 -37.98
CA GLN A 675 19.13 26.25 -39.00
C GLN A 675 17.84 25.44 -38.87
N THR A 676 17.94 24.19 -38.42
CA THR A 676 16.81 23.25 -38.41
C THR A 676 15.98 23.34 -37.13
N LEU A 677 16.62 23.55 -35.97
CA LEU A 677 16.00 23.42 -34.65
C LEU A 677 15.97 24.73 -33.86
N PHE A 678 17.05 25.52 -33.86
CA PHE A 678 17.19 26.66 -32.94
C PHE A 678 16.80 28.02 -33.56
N ALA A 679 17.02 28.21 -34.86
CA ALA A 679 16.75 29.47 -35.55
C ALA A 679 15.26 29.80 -35.69
N ARG A 680 14.39 28.82 -35.45
CA ARG A 680 12.93 28.94 -35.54
C ARG A 680 12.24 28.95 -34.16
N MET A 681 13.00 29.01 -33.07
CA MET A 681 12.43 29.11 -31.73
C MET A 681 11.76 30.45 -31.52
N GLU A 682 10.51 30.44 -31.12
CA GLU A 682 9.78 31.64 -30.71
C GLU A 682 10.37 32.23 -29.41
N PRO A 683 10.13 33.53 -29.12
CA PRO A 683 10.69 34.19 -27.94
C PRO A 683 10.42 33.47 -26.61
N ASP A 684 9.19 32.97 -26.44
CA ASP A 684 8.79 32.26 -25.21
C ASP A 684 9.49 30.90 -25.09
N GLU A 685 9.60 30.15 -26.20
CA GLU A 685 10.36 28.89 -26.23
C GLU A 685 11.85 29.14 -25.92
N ARG A 686 12.42 30.21 -26.48
CA ARG A 686 13.82 30.59 -26.23
C ARG A 686 14.04 30.96 -24.76
N ALA A 687 13.07 31.59 -24.10
CA ALA A 687 13.13 31.87 -22.66
C ALA A 687 13.08 30.59 -21.82
N THR A 688 12.14 29.67 -22.11
CA THR A 688 12.07 28.36 -21.44
C THR A 688 13.33 27.54 -21.63
N PHE A 689 13.87 27.51 -22.86
CA PHE A 689 15.11 26.83 -23.18
C PHE A 689 16.31 27.40 -22.38
N ALA A 690 16.41 28.73 -22.27
CA ALA A 690 17.45 29.38 -21.47
C ALA A 690 17.35 29.02 -19.97
N ALA A 691 16.14 29.05 -19.41
CA ALA A 691 15.91 28.65 -18.01
C ALA A 691 16.24 27.17 -17.76
N TRP A 692 15.90 26.30 -18.72
CA TRP A 692 16.24 24.88 -18.65
C TRP A 692 17.76 24.65 -18.70
N LEU A 693 18.49 25.36 -19.57
CA LEU A 693 19.95 25.31 -19.64
C LEU A 693 20.61 25.78 -18.33
N GLU A 694 20.10 26.86 -17.74
CA GLU A 694 20.56 27.37 -16.45
C GLU A 694 20.37 26.32 -15.34
N LYS A 695 19.18 25.71 -15.25
CA LYS A 695 18.89 24.60 -14.32
C LYS A 695 19.87 23.43 -14.50
N LYS A 696 20.35 23.19 -15.72
CA LYS A 696 21.30 22.13 -16.06
C LYS A 696 22.77 22.55 -15.94
N GLY A 697 23.05 23.82 -15.60
CA GLY A 697 24.42 24.35 -15.53
C GLY A 697 25.15 24.33 -16.88
N ARG A 698 24.43 24.52 -18.00
CA ARG A 698 24.99 24.44 -19.36
C ARG A 698 24.78 25.73 -20.13
N THR A 699 25.65 25.99 -21.10
CA THR A 699 25.46 27.07 -22.07
C THR A 699 24.80 26.54 -23.34
N GLU A 700 24.06 27.40 -24.06
CA GLU A 700 23.45 27.08 -25.36
C GLU A 700 24.49 26.53 -26.34
N GLN A 701 25.67 27.15 -26.40
CA GLN A 701 26.78 26.71 -27.25
C GLN A 701 27.23 25.28 -26.92
N LYS A 702 27.36 24.93 -25.63
CA LYS A 702 27.80 23.59 -25.23
C LYS A 702 26.73 22.54 -25.49
N PHE A 703 25.46 22.91 -25.35
CA PHE A 703 24.34 22.05 -25.68
C PHE A 703 24.29 21.73 -27.19
N ILE A 704 24.37 22.76 -28.04
CA ILE A 704 24.40 22.59 -29.50
C ILE A 704 25.61 21.75 -29.91
N GLU A 705 26.78 21.98 -29.31
CA GLU A 705 27.97 21.16 -29.53
C GLU A 705 27.76 19.69 -29.17
N THR A 706 27.04 19.41 -28.08
CA THR A 706 26.74 18.03 -27.65
C THR A 706 25.85 17.33 -28.67
N LEU A 707 24.78 17.99 -29.11
CA LEU A 707 23.90 17.46 -30.17
C LEU A 707 24.64 17.25 -31.49
N ALA A 708 25.49 18.21 -31.89
CA ALA A 708 26.29 18.13 -33.11
C ALA A 708 27.27 16.95 -33.07
N ASN A 709 27.93 16.71 -31.93
CA ASN A 709 28.77 15.53 -31.73
C ASN A 709 27.96 14.24 -31.83
N GLY A 710 26.75 14.19 -31.26
CA GLY A 710 25.83 13.06 -31.41
C GLY A 710 25.48 12.77 -32.87
N ALA A 711 25.17 13.81 -33.65
CA ALA A 711 24.87 13.69 -35.08
C ALA A 711 26.05 13.16 -35.90
N VAL A 712 27.26 13.69 -35.65
CA VAL A 712 28.49 13.21 -36.30
C VAL A 712 28.76 11.74 -35.93
N LYS A 713 28.60 11.37 -34.64
CA LYS A 713 28.74 9.98 -34.19
C LYS A 713 27.72 9.06 -34.83
N CYS A 714 26.45 9.46 -34.89
CA CYS A 714 25.35 8.70 -35.47
C CYS A 714 25.58 8.40 -36.96
N CYS A 715 26.16 9.35 -37.71
CA CYS A 715 26.28 9.27 -39.16
C CYS A 715 27.60 8.64 -39.66
N LYS A 716 28.26 7.83 -38.82
CA LYS A 716 29.45 7.04 -39.23
C LYS A 716 29.11 6.05 -40.34
N THR A 717 27.97 5.39 -40.20
CA THR A 717 27.34 4.54 -41.22
C THR A 717 26.03 5.19 -41.64
N TRP A 718 25.63 4.95 -42.89
CA TRP A 718 24.41 5.50 -43.48
C TRP A 718 23.37 4.41 -43.76
N ASP A 719 23.67 3.16 -43.42
CA ASP A 719 22.82 2.00 -43.71
C ASP A 719 21.45 2.14 -43.04
N GLY A 720 21.44 2.49 -41.75
CA GLY A 720 20.19 2.72 -41.01
C GLY A 720 19.40 3.92 -41.56
N PHE A 721 20.07 4.98 -41.99
CA PHE A 721 19.42 6.15 -42.59
C PHE A 721 18.75 5.79 -43.93
N ILE A 722 19.40 4.97 -44.75
CA ILE A 722 18.88 4.54 -46.05
C ILE A 722 17.58 3.74 -45.89
N GLU A 723 17.46 2.93 -44.83
CA GLU A 723 16.26 2.11 -44.58
C GLU A 723 15.10 2.87 -43.91
N VAL A 724 15.29 4.11 -43.44
CA VAL A 724 14.27 4.84 -42.64
C VAL A 724 12.89 4.81 -43.29
N SER A 725 12.81 5.13 -44.58
CA SER A 725 11.53 5.14 -45.29
C SER A 725 10.91 3.74 -45.34
N ASP A 726 11.71 2.72 -45.64
CA ASP A 726 11.22 1.34 -45.73
C ASP A 726 10.71 0.85 -44.37
N VAL A 727 11.40 1.21 -43.27
CA VAL A 727 11.00 0.85 -41.92
C VAL A 727 9.64 1.46 -41.55
N ILE A 728 9.40 2.73 -41.88
CA ILE A 728 8.12 3.40 -41.59
C ILE A 728 6.96 2.77 -42.40
N HIS A 729 7.23 2.36 -43.64
CA HIS A 729 6.24 1.69 -44.51
C HIS A 729 6.09 0.19 -44.24
N SER A 730 7.05 -0.42 -43.55
CA SER A 730 7.08 -1.86 -43.31
C SER A 730 5.95 -2.33 -42.40
N ASP A 731 5.76 -3.65 -42.36
CA ASP A 731 4.90 -4.27 -41.37
C ASP A 731 5.59 -4.30 -40.01
N TRP A 732 4.96 -3.70 -39.00
CA TRP A 732 5.46 -3.67 -37.62
C TRP A 732 4.99 -4.89 -36.81
N GLY A 733 4.23 -5.80 -37.42
CA GLY A 733 3.73 -7.01 -36.80
C GLY A 733 2.35 -6.87 -36.15
N PHE A 734 1.81 -5.65 -36.08
CA PHE A 734 0.50 -5.36 -35.51
C PHE A 734 -0.15 -4.14 -36.15
N ASP A 735 -1.47 -4.05 -36.04
CA ASP A 735 -2.28 -2.85 -36.33
C ASP A 735 -2.64 -2.22 -34.97
N PRO A 736 -2.24 -0.96 -34.68
CA PRO A 736 -2.51 -0.31 -33.39
C PRO A 736 -3.99 -0.39 -32.96
N ALA A 737 -4.92 -0.29 -33.93
CA ALA A 737 -6.36 -0.32 -33.67
C ALA A 737 -6.90 -1.73 -33.34
N LYS A 738 -6.10 -2.78 -33.54
CA LYS A 738 -6.47 -4.19 -33.37
C LYS A 738 -5.55 -4.93 -32.39
N LEU A 739 -4.81 -4.20 -31.57
CA LEU A 739 -4.06 -4.79 -30.47
C LEU A 739 -4.99 -5.58 -29.56
N ASP A 740 -4.51 -6.71 -29.04
CA ASP A 740 -5.25 -7.52 -28.07
C ASP A 740 -5.49 -6.75 -26.75
N GLU A 741 -6.36 -7.29 -25.90
CA GLU A 741 -6.73 -6.68 -24.62
C GLU A 741 -5.54 -6.43 -23.69
N GLU A 742 -4.55 -7.33 -23.67
CA GLU A 742 -3.38 -7.23 -22.78
C GLU A 742 -2.44 -6.09 -23.22
N HIS A 743 -2.24 -5.91 -24.53
CA HIS A 743 -1.51 -4.77 -25.07
C HIS A 743 -2.31 -3.46 -24.94
N ALA A 744 -3.57 -3.47 -25.37
CA ALA A 744 -4.39 -2.27 -25.51
C ALA A 744 -4.91 -1.72 -24.18
N SER A 745 -4.71 -2.43 -23.06
CA SER A 745 -4.97 -1.92 -21.70
C SER A 745 -3.84 -1.04 -21.16
N LYS A 746 -2.62 -1.16 -21.70
CA LYS A 746 -1.45 -0.39 -21.25
C LYS A 746 -1.51 1.05 -21.76
N PRO A 747 -1.14 2.04 -20.94
CA PRO A 747 -1.23 3.45 -21.31
C PRO A 747 -0.20 3.83 -22.36
N VAL A 748 -0.63 4.67 -23.32
CA VAL A 748 0.22 5.28 -24.34
C VAL A 748 0.15 6.81 -24.21
N LEU A 749 1.21 7.47 -23.77
CA LEU A 749 1.28 8.92 -23.74
C LEU A 749 1.87 9.44 -25.05
N VAL A 750 1.05 10.09 -25.86
CA VAL A 750 1.45 10.76 -27.09
C VAL A 750 1.71 12.23 -26.76
N VAL A 751 2.92 12.71 -27.02
CA VAL A 751 3.32 14.10 -26.73
C VAL A 751 3.56 14.84 -28.03
N GLY A 752 2.84 15.93 -28.24
CA GLY A 752 2.98 16.81 -29.40
C GLY A 752 3.42 18.21 -29.02
N SER A 753 4.18 18.87 -29.88
CA SER A 753 4.53 20.28 -29.72
C SER A 753 3.62 21.16 -30.60
N GLU A 754 3.16 22.29 -30.07
CA GLU A 754 2.22 23.18 -30.76
C GLU A 754 2.77 23.76 -32.07
N GLN A 755 4.09 23.93 -32.16
CA GLN A 755 4.75 24.58 -33.29
C GLN A 755 5.83 23.68 -33.92
N ASP A 756 5.55 22.38 -34.03
CA ASP A 756 6.50 21.43 -34.65
C ASP A 756 6.62 21.66 -36.17
N HIS A 757 7.61 22.46 -36.56
CA HIS A 757 7.90 22.77 -37.96
C HIS A 757 8.75 21.71 -38.68
N VAL A 758 9.30 20.72 -37.97
CA VAL A 758 10.06 19.62 -38.60
C VAL A 758 9.11 18.71 -39.37
N GLY A 759 7.86 18.61 -38.91
CA GLY A 759 6.75 17.99 -39.62
C GLY A 759 6.84 16.47 -39.71
N GLY A 760 5.68 15.82 -39.77
CA GLY A 760 5.57 14.36 -39.85
C GLY A 760 5.18 13.66 -38.55
N SER A 761 4.99 14.41 -37.46
CA SER A 761 4.26 13.89 -36.31
C SER A 761 2.78 13.69 -36.67
N THR A 762 2.25 12.52 -36.33
CA THR A 762 0.87 12.11 -36.60
C THR A 762 0.19 11.77 -35.29
N ASN A 763 0.33 12.66 -34.31
CA ASN A 763 -0.12 12.44 -32.94
C ASN A 763 -1.62 12.17 -32.86
N ASP A 764 -2.44 12.92 -33.60
CA ASP A 764 -3.89 12.73 -33.64
C ASP A 764 -4.28 11.34 -34.13
N TRP A 765 -3.57 10.84 -35.15
CA TRP A 765 -3.80 9.49 -35.67
C TRP A 765 -3.43 8.44 -34.61
N LEU A 766 -2.31 8.61 -33.91
CA LEU A 766 -1.89 7.69 -32.85
C LEU A 766 -2.91 7.65 -31.72
N VAL A 767 -3.40 8.81 -31.27
CA VAL A 767 -4.43 8.91 -30.23
C VAL A 767 -5.74 8.26 -30.66
N ALA A 768 -6.12 8.41 -31.94
CA ALA A 768 -7.32 7.80 -32.47
C ALA A 768 -7.25 6.27 -32.63
N ASN A 769 -6.04 5.70 -32.79
CA ASN A 769 -5.87 4.28 -33.11
C ASN A 769 -5.34 3.44 -31.94
N TYR A 770 -4.68 4.03 -30.94
CA TYR A 770 -4.33 3.32 -29.70
C TYR A 770 -5.46 3.48 -28.67
N ARG A 771 -6.06 2.37 -28.25
CA ARG A 771 -7.24 2.37 -27.37
C ARG A 771 -7.03 3.10 -26.03
N ASN A 772 -5.84 3.00 -25.45
CA ASN A 772 -5.50 3.68 -24.19
C ASN A 772 -4.44 4.77 -24.39
N ALA A 773 -4.59 5.57 -25.46
CA ALA A 773 -3.73 6.72 -25.71
C ALA A 773 -4.27 8.02 -25.12
N LYS A 774 -3.35 8.85 -24.60
CA LYS A 774 -3.63 10.22 -24.16
C LYS A 774 -2.71 11.19 -24.89
N LEU A 775 -3.27 12.31 -25.34
CA LEU A 775 -2.50 13.41 -25.94
C LEU A 775 -2.06 14.40 -24.85
N LYS A 776 -0.79 14.77 -24.85
CA LYS A 776 -0.26 15.93 -24.12
C LYS A 776 0.39 16.89 -25.11
N MET A 777 -0.21 18.07 -25.26
CA MET A 777 0.40 19.15 -26.03
C MET A 777 1.35 19.95 -25.14
N ILE A 778 2.48 20.36 -25.69
CA ILE A 778 3.45 21.24 -25.03
C ILE A 778 3.77 22.46 -25.91
N PRO A 779 4.07 23.61 -25.31
CA PRO A 779 4.53 24.78 -26.05
C PRO A 779 5.86 24.53 -26.78
N GLY A 780 6.10 25.29 -27.84
CA GLY A 780 7.36 25.30 -28.59
C GLY A 780 7.41 24.35 -29.80
N GLY A 781 8.61 24.15 -30.31
CA GLY A 781 8.89 23.38 -31.53
C GLY A 781 9.30 21.93 -31.29
N HIS A 782 9.95 21.31 -32.29
CA HIS A 782 10.23 19.88 -32.31
C HIS A 782 11.06 19.37 -31.12
N ILE A 783 11.97 20.19 -30.58
CA ILE A 783 12.84 19.79 -29.45
C ILE A 783 12.33 20.25 -28.09
N SER A 784 11.19 20.95 -28.01
CA SER A 784 10.69 21.48 -26.76
C SER A 784 10.42 20.39 -25.72
N ALA A 785 10.06 19.17 -26.16
CA ALA A 785 9.88 18.02 -25.30
C ALA A 785 11.09 17.73 -24.40
N LEU A 786 12.32 18.03 -24.82
CA LEU A 786 13.53 17.87 -24.02
C LEU A 786 13.51 18.75 -22.76
N PHE A 787 12.89 19.93 -22.85
CA PHE A 787 12.83 20.92 -21.77
C PHE A 787 11.72 20.59 -20.76
N TYR A 788 10.69 19.89 -21.23
CA TYR A 788 9.53 19.44 -20.44
C TYR A 788 9.63 17.98 -19.98
N MET A 789 10.79 17.32 -20.12
CA MET A 789 10.94 15.89 -19.79
C MET A 789 10.50 15.55 -18.36
N ASP A 790 10.78 16.40 -17.37
CA ASP A 790 10.34 16.15 -15.99
C ASP A 790 8.80 16.08 -15.91
N GLU A 791 8.09 17.05 -16.51
CA GLU A 791 6.62 17.09 -16.51
C GLU A 791 5.98 15.98 -17.35
N ILE A 792 6.59 15.66 -18.48
CA ILE A 792 6.13 14.60 -19.39
C ILE A 792 6.23 13.24 -18.68
N TRP A 793 7.37 12.96 -18.03
CA TRP A 793 7.55 11.70 -17.32
C TRP A 793 6.69 11.61 -16.08
N GLN A 794 6.48 12.71 -15.35
CA GLN A 794 5.53 12.74 -14.26
C GLN A 794 4.12 12.34 -14.75
N ALA A 795 3.66 12.93 -15.86
CA ALA A 795 2.37 12.57 -16.45
C ALA A 795 2.30 11.10 -16.91
N MET A 796 3.39 10.54 -17.43
CA MET A 796 3.47 9.13 -17.82
C MET A 796 3.36 8.20 -16.60
N ILE A 797 4.08 8.51 -15.52
CA ILE A 797 4.10 7.74 -14.27
C ILE A 797 2.74 7.81 -13.56
N ASP A 798 2.11 8.98 -13.58
CA ASP A 798 0.81 9.22 -12.94
C ASP A 798 -0.37 8.65 -13.73
N THR A 799 -0.14 8.17 -14.97
CA THR A 799 -1.20 7.59 -15.79
C THR A 799 -1.46 6.14 -15.34
N PRO A 800 -2.60 5.83 -14.70
CA PRO A 800 -2.90 4.46 -14.32
C PRO A 800 -3.09 3.58 -15.56
N ALA A 801 -2.69 2.31 -15.49
CA ALA A 801 -3.11 1.31 -16.46
C ALA A 801 -4.63 1.15 -16.35
N ASN A 802 -5.35 1.32 -17.47
CA ASN A 802 -6.79 1.07 -17.48
C ASN A 802 -7.01 -0.44 -17.49
N THR A 803 -7.35 -1.03 -16.34
CA THR A 803 -8.01 -2.34 -16.32
C THR A 803 -9.33 -2.20 -17.07
N VAL A 804 -9.44 -2.87 -18.22
CA VAL A 804 -10.70 -2.99 -18.96
C VAL A 804 -11.68 -3.75 -18.07
N GLY A 805 -12.70 -3.04 -17.58
CA GLY A 805 -13.78 -3.59 -16.77
C GLY A 805 -14.05 -2.90 -15.44
N GLU A 806 -14.11 -1.57 -15.43
CA GLU A 806 -15.03 -0.75 -14.62
C GLU A 806 -14.62 0.72 -14.81
N GLN A 807 -15.43 1.49 -15.55
CA GLN A 807 -15.35 2.94 -15.46
C GLN A 807 -15.82 3.33 -14.06
N THR A 808 -14.88 3.61 -13.16
CA THR A 808 -15.20 4.36 -11.94
C THR A 808 -15.51 5.79 -12.38
N HIS A 809 -16.79 6.08 -12.62
CA HIS A 809 -17.27 7.44 -12.68
C HIS A 809 -17.08 8.07 -11.29
N LEU A 810 -16.10 8.95 -11.15
CA LEU A 810 -16.04 9.86 -10.02
C LEU A 810 -16.97 11.04 -10.33
N GLU A 811 -18.26 10.91 -10.03
CA GLU A 811 -19.16 12.08 -10.00
C GLU A 811 -18.83 12.90 -8.76
N ILE A 812 -18.27 14.09 -8.99
CA ILE A 812 -18.04 15.10 -7.96
C ILE A 812 -19.36 15.86 -7.78
N PHE A 813 -20.01 15.71 -6.62
CA PHE A 813 -21.11 16.59 -6.22
C PHE A 813 -20.53 17.88 -5.60
N PRO A 814 -20.73 19.06 -6.21
CA PRO A 814 -20.44 20.31 -5.53
C PRO A 814 -21.54 20.55 -4.49
N ILE A 815 -21.20 20.50 -3.20
CA ILE A 815 -22.10 21.00 -2.15
C ILE A 815 -22.08 22.54 -2.23
N GLN A 816 -22.99 23.12 -3.02
CA GLN A 816 -23.32 24.55 -2.90
C GLN A 816 -24.24 24.75 -1.69
N GLY A 817 -23.68 25.19 -0.57
CA GLY A 817 -24.47 25.81 0.50
C GLY A 817 -25.06 27.16 0.06
N PRO A 818 -26.13 27.67 0.71
CA PRO A 818 -26.81 28.90 0.28
C PRO A 818 -25.87 30.12 0.37
N PRO A 819 -25.93 31.09 -0.57
CA PRO A 819 -24.93 32.17 -0.67
C PRO A 819 -24.88 33.13 0.52
N HIS A 820 -25.92 33.18 1.37
CA HIS A 820 -26.02 34.14 2.48
C HIS A 820 -26.78 33.55 3.68
N GLY A 821 -26.16 32.62 4.40
CA GLY A 821 -26.66 32.13 5.69
C GLY A 821 -26.31 33.09 6.83
N ILE A 822 -27.01 32.98 7.97
CA ILE A 822 -26.72 33.78 9.17
C ILE A 822 -25.29 33.52 9.73
N TYR A 823 -24.66 32.42 9.32
CA TYR A 823 -23.31 32.01 9.70
C TYR A 823 -22.28 32.15 8.56
N THR A 824 -22.67 32.64 7.37
CA THR A 824 -21.81 32.69 6.17
C THR A 824 -21.81 34.08 5.47
N GLY A 825 -20.71 34.40 4.78
CA GLY A 825 -20.48 35.67 4.07
C GLY A 825 -19.50 36.62 4.78
N GLU A 826 -19.33 37.84 4.24
CA GLU A 826 -18.37 38.84 4.74
C GLU A 826 -18.57 39.21 6.22
N PRO A 827 -17.48 39.49 6.98
CA PRO A 827 -17.54 39.85 8.40
C PRO A 827 -18.47 41.03 8.65
N ARG A 828 -19.47 40.83 9.50
CA ARG A 828 -20.48 41.85 9.85
C ARG A 828 -21.06 41.57 11.24
N PRO A 829 -21.53 42.60 11.98
CA PRO A 829 -22.03 42.44 13.35
C PRO A 829 -23.12 41.38 13.50
N GLU A 830 -23.93 41.16 12.47
CA GLU A 830 -25.00 40.16 12.48
C GLU A 830 -24.45 38.72 12.45
N VAL A 831 -23.36 38.49 11.70
CA VAL A 831 -22.68 37.18 11.65
C VAL A 831 -21.93 36.92 12.95
N ASP A 832 -21.29 37.94 13.51
CA ASP A 832 -20.62 37.85 14.81
C ASP A 832 -21.59 37.52 15.94
N ASN A 833 -22.76 38.16 15.94
CA ASN A 833 -23.81 37.85 16.92
C ASN A 833 -24.38 36.46 16.70
N ALA A 834 -24.56 36.00 15.46
CA ALA A 834 -25.02 34.64 15.20
C ALA A 834 -24.01 33.60 15.73
N TRP A 835 -22.72 33.76 15.43
CA TRP A 835 -21.66 32.88 15.95
C TRP A 835 -21.53 32.94 17.47
N ARG A 836 -21.66 34.13 18.06
CA ARG A 836 -21.65 34.31 19.53
C ARG A 836 -22.84 33.61 20.17
N GLU A 837 -24.02 33.71 19.58
CA GLU A 837 -25.23 33.00 20.03
C GLU A 837 -25.13 31.48 19.87
N LEU A 838 -24.44 30.99 18.83
CA LEU A 838 -24.20 29.57 18.61
C LEU A 838 -23.18 29.00 19.60
N LEU A 839 -22.12 29.75 19.89
CA LEU A 839 -21.02 29.29 20.74
C LEU A 839 -21.19 29.67 22.23
N LYS A 840 -22.23 30.43 22.62
CA LYS A 840 -22.42 30.89 24.01
C LYS A 840 -22.52 29.78 25.07
N TYR A 841 -22.80 28.55 24.65
CA TYR A 841 -22.85 27.37 25.52
C TYR A 841 -21.73 26.35 25.23
N ASN A 842 -20.67 26.76 24.52
CA ASN A 842 -19.55 25.88 24.16
C ASN A 842 -18.85 25.27 25.38
N ASN A 843 -18.77 26.04 26.46
CA ASN A 843 -18.29 25.61 27.75
C ASN A 843 -19.45 25.02 28.53
N ILE A 844 -19.46 23.70 28.63
CA ILE A 844 -20.44 22.95 29.41
C ILE A 844 -19.84 22.55 30.76
N ARG A 845 -20.71 22.48 31.78
CA ARG A 845 -20.34 21.89 33.06
C ARG A 845 -20.66 20.40 33.02
N VAL A 846 -19.61 19.59 33.14
CA VAL A 846 -19.71 18.13 33.23
C VAL A 846 -19.79 17.76 34.71
N SER A 847 -20.72 16.88 35.08
CA SER A 847 -20.90 16.52 36.49
C SER A 847 -19.75 15.66 37.01
N ASP A 848 -19.45 15.77 38.31
CA ASP A 848 -18.42 14.97 38.97
C ASP A 848 -18.61 13.46 38.74
N ALA A 849 -19.85 12.98 38.79
CA ALA A 849 -20.18 11.57 38.55
C ALA A 849 -19.83 11.10 37.12
N TRP A 850 -19.93 11.99 36.13
CA TRP A 850 -19.64 11.64 34.74
C TRP A 850 -18.13 11.57 34.50
N VAL A 851 -17.36 12.57 34.96
CA VAL A 851 -15.89 12.55 34.86
C VAL A 851 -15.30 11.40 35.68
N HIS A 852 -15.87 11.10 36.86
CA HIS A 852 -15.48 9.97 37.70
C HIS A 852 -15.77 8.61 37.05
N ARG A 853 -16.93 8.47 36.39
CA ARG A 853 -17.29 7.24 35.66
C ARG A 853 -16.30 6.89 34.56
N TRP A 854 -15.67 7.88 33.95
CA TRP A 854 -14.70 7.68 32.87
C TRP A 854 -13.24 7.79 33.34
N GLY A 855 -13.00 7.99 34.65
CA GLY A 855 -11.65 8.02 35.23
C GLY A 855 -10.79 9.20 34.77
N ARG A 856 -11.38 10.31 34.29
CA ARG A 856 -10.67 11.45 33.67
C ARG A 856 -10.49 12.65 34.59
N GLU A 857 -10.67 12.49 35.89
CA GLU A 857 -10.62 13.57 36.88
C GLU A 857 -9.25 14.25 36.97
N HIS A 858 -8.21 13.56 36.51
CA HIS A 858 -6.83 14.00 36.49
C HIS A 858 -6.46 14.89 35.29
N GLU A 859 -7.26 14.88 34.22
CA GLU A 859 -7.08 15.72 33.02
C GLU A 859 -8.08 16.89 32.95
N ALA A 860 -9.21 16.78 33.66
CA ALA A 860 -10.32 17.71 33.56
C ALA A 860 -10.16 18.91 34.54
N VAL A 861 -10.50 20.12 34.08
CA VAL A 861 -10.42 21.34 34.90
C VAL A 861 -11.63 21.44 35.82
N LYS A 862 -11.42 21.29 37.13
CA LYS A 862 -12.51 21.34 38.13
C LYS A 862 -12.96 22.77 38.42
N LEU A 863 -14.27 23.01 38.47
CA LEU A 863 -14.84 24.33 38.76
C LEU A 863 -14.99 24.56 40.29
N PRO A 864 -14.81 25.80 40.79
CA PRO A 864 -14.77 26.09 42.23
C PRO A 864 -16.06 25.75 42.99
N ASP A 865 -17.19 25.68 42.29
CA ASP A 865 -18.54 25.45 42.82
C ASP A 865 -19.10 24.06 42.43
N GLY A 866 -18.24 23.13 41.99
CA GLY A 866 -18.59 21.73 41.67
C GLY A 866 -18.76 21.46 40.18
N GLY A 867 -18.49 20.22 39.75
CA GLY A 867 -18.39 19.83 38.35
C GLY A 867 -17.05 20.20 37.69
N TYR A 868 -16.90 19.86 36.41
CA TYR A 868 -15.71 20.09 35.60
C TYR A 868 -16.06 20.90 34.35
N LEU A 869 -15.13 21.75 33.91
CA LEU A 869 -15.23 22.47 32.65
C LEU A 869 -14.98 21.49 31.50
N GLY A 870 -15.96 21.37 30.60
CA GLY A 870 -15.85 20.56 29.39
C GLY A 870 -16.29 21.35 28.17
N MET A 871 -15.83 20.91 27.00
CA MET A 871 -16.29 21.39 25.70
C MET A 871 -16.50 20.16 24.83
N LEU A 872 -17.63 20.07 24.14
CA LEU A 872 -17.83 19.00 23.15
C LEU A 872 -16.92 19.28 21.96
N SER A 873 -16.28 18.25 21.40
CA SER A 873 -15.33 18.41 20.28
C SER A 873 -15.94 19.19 19.12
N VAL A 874 -17.23 19.03 18.84
CA VAL A 874 -17.95 19.80 17.80
C VAL A 874 -17.88 21.33 18.00
N PHE A 875 -17.86 21.83 19.24
CA PHE A 875 -17.74 23.26 19.52
C PHE A 875 -16.30 23.77 19.41
N HIS A 876 -15.30 22.92 19.69
CA HIS A 876 -13.89 23.23 19.48
C HIS A 876 -13.59 23.42 17.99
N GLU A 877 -14.08 22.48 17.18
CA GLU A 877 -13.92 22.52 15.72
C GLU A 877 -14.64 23.73 15.08
N LEU A 878 -15.85 24.07 15.54
CA LEU A 878 -16.61 25.22 15.05
C LEU A 878 -16.01 26.58 15.44
N HIS A 879 -15.40 26.68 16.63
CA HIS A 879 -14.73 27.90 17.10
C HIS A 879 -13.54 28.31 16.22
N CYS A 880 -12.80 27.32 15.68
CA CYS A 880 -11.62 27.55 14.85
C CYS A 880 -11.93 28.00 13.41
N ILE A 881 -13.19 27.92 12.98
CA ILE A 881 -13.64 28.31 11.62
C ILE A 881 -13.99 29.81 11.54
N SER A 882 -14.26 30.47 12.68
CA SER A 882 -14.88 31.81 12.74
C SER A 882 -13.92 33.01 12.53
N LEU A 883 -12.63 32.80 12.26
CA LEU A 883 -11.62 33.87 12.44
C LEU A 883 -10.95 34.30 11.12
N THR A 884 -11.37 35.43 10.55
CA THR A 884 -10.62 36.18 9.53
C THR A 884 -9.55 37.10 10.18
N PRO A 885 -8.26 36.96 9.85
CA PRO A 885 -7.19 37.63 10.58
C PRO A 885 -7.24 39.16 10.54
N GLU A 886 -7.67 39.75 9.41
CA GLU A 886 -7.69 41.21 9.22
C GLU A 886 -8.74 41.91 10.09
N TYR A 887 -9.80 41.22 10.50
CA TYR A 887 -10.92 41.80 11.26
C TYR A 887 -10.83 41.50 12.77
N TYR A 888 -10.46 40.28 13.18
CA TYR A 888 -10.44 39.87 14.59
C TYR A 888 -9.09 40.06 15.29
N PHE A 889 -7.99 40.27 14.56
CA PHE A 889 -6.65 40.48 15.11
C PHE A 889 -5.96 41.71 14.51
N PRO A 890 -6.55 42.91 14.62
CA PRO A 890 -6.10 44.11 13.89
C PRO A 890 -4.67 44.58 14.24
N ASN A 891 -4.09 44.08 15.33
CA ASN A 891 -2.75 44.45 15.83
C ASN A 891 -1.77 43.26 15.88
N ALA A 892 -2.10 42.11 15.27
CA ALA A 892 -1.22 40.94 15.29
C ALA A 892 0.01 41.15 14.39
N THR A 893 1.16 40.67 14.85
CA THR A 893 2.42 40.73 14.09
C THR A 893 2.41 39.75 12.91
N GLU A 894 3.24 39.97 11.89
CA GLU A 894 3.33 39.06 10.71
C GLU A 894 3.60 37.60 11.09
N LYS A 895 4.38 37.37 12.16
CA LYS A 895 4.69 36.03 12.68
C LYS A 895 3.47 35.38 13.33
N GLU A 896 2.66 36.14 14.06
CA GLU A 896 1.42 35.66 14.67
C GLU A 896 0.35 35.42 13.61
N LEU A 897 0.24 36.28 12.60
CA LEU A 897 -0.64 36.10 11.44
C LEU A 897 -0.25 34.88 10.59
N ALA A 898 1.05 34.59 10.45
CA ALA A 898 1.54 33.39 9.77
C ALA A 898 1.24 32.11 10.57
N THR A 899 1.41 32.17 11.90
CA THR A 899 1.11 31.06 12.82
C THR A 899 -0.40 30.76 12.85
N ASN A 900 -1.25 31.79 12.90
CA ASN A 900 -2.71 31.64 12.84
C ASN A 900 -3.19 31.12 11.48
N ARG A 901 -2.58 31.57 10.37
CA ARG A 901 -2.86 31.02 9.04
C ARG A 901 -2.51 29.54 8.95
N GLU A 902 -1.42 29.11 9.57
CA GLU A 902 -1.03 27.70 9.57
C GLU A 902 -1.90 26.83 10.49
N HIS A 903 -2.33 27.37 11.65
CA HIS A 903 -3.31 26.74 12.53
C HIS A 903 -4.67 26.53 11.85
N ASN A 904 -5.23 27.57 11.22
CA ASN A 904 -6.52 27.51 10.54
C ASN A 904 -6.48 26.60 9.29
N ARG A 905 -5.35 26.62 8.56
CA ARG A 905 -5.16 25.73 7.41
C ARG A 905 -5.12 24.25 7.83
N LYS A 906 -4.56 23.93 9.01
CA LYS A 906 -4.53 22.56 9.55
C LYS A 906 -5.90 22.09 10.07
N ASN A 907 -6.69 22.95 10.71
CA ASN A 907 -8.04 22.59 11.18
C ASN A 907 -9.04 22.41 10.02
N ILE A 908 -8.96 23.23 8.96
CA ILE A 908 -9.74 23.02 7.72
C ILE A 908 -9.34 21.70 7.05
N THR A 909 -8.03 21.35 7.07
CA THR A 909 -7.53 20.07 6.54
C THR A 909 -7.99 18.89 7.40
N PHE A 910 -8.09 19.07 8.72
CA PHE A 910 -8.65 18.08 9.65
C PHE A 910 -10.14 17.82 9.36
N TYR A 911 -10.94 18.88 9.13
CA TYR A 911 -12.35 18.77 8.76
C TYR A 911 -12.55 18.01 7.43
N MET A 912 -11.67 18.22 6.45
CA MET A 912 -11.65 17.50 5.17
C MET A 912 -11.20 16.04 5.31
N GLY A 913 -10.32 15.76 6.26
CA GLY A 913 -9.82 14.41 6.57
C GLY A 913 -10.84 13.54 7.30
N THR A 914 -11.67 14.10 8.17
CA THR A 914 -12.64 13.34 8.98
C THR A 914 -13.94 13.02 8.24
N PHE A 915 -14.28 13.77 7.17
CA PHE A 915 -15.49 13.54 6.34
C PHE A 915 -15.20 13.04 4.90
N GLY A 916 -13.96 12.63 4.59
CA GLY A 916 -13.65 12.02 3.29
C GLY A 916 -13.86 12.93 2.09
N LEU A 917 -13.59 14.23 2.23
CA LEU A 917 -13.65 15.20 1.12
C LEU A 917 -12.23 15.67 0.76
N THR A 918 -11.55 14.96 -0.14
CA THR A 918 -10.32 15.46 -0.77
C THR A 918 -10.65 16.16 -2.08
N GLY A 919 -10.71 17.49 -2.07
CA GLY A 919 -10.85 18.27 -3.30
C GLY A 919 -11.26 19.74 -3.13
N VAL A 920 -10.45 20.57 -2.46
CA VAL A 920 -10.49 22.03 -2.63
C VAL A 920 -9.06 22.58 -2.62
N LYS A 921 -8.50 22.84 -3.81
CA LYS A 921 -7.45 23.85 -3.98
C LYS A 921 -8.13 25.09 -4.55
N ASN A 922 -7.85 26.23 -3.91
CA ASN A 922 -8.30 27.61 -4.19
C ASN A 922 -9.50 28.10 -3.36
N ILE A 923 -9.19 28.64 -2.17
CA ILE A 923 -9.67 29.97 -1.79
C ILE A 923 -8.44 30.77 -1.35
N ALA A 924 -7.86 31.45 -2.32
CA ALA A 924 -7.07 32.67 -2.22
C ALA A 924 -7.06 33.31 -3.61
#